data_AF-A0A0F6W8Y3-F1
#
_entry.id   AF-A0A0F6W8Y3-F1
#
_cell.length_a   1.000
_cell.length_b   1.000
_cell.length_c   1.000
_cell.angle_alpha   90.00
_cell.angle_beta   90.00
_cell.angle_gamma   90.00
#
_symmetry.space_group_name_H-M   'P 1'
#
loop_
_entity.id
_entity.type
_entity.pdbx_description
1 polymer ?
#
loop_
_entity_poly.entity_id
_entity_poly.type
_entity_poly.pdbx_seq_one_letter_code
_entity_poly.pdbx_strand_id
1 'polypeptide(L)'
;MQHLRLAHLALALLTTLAGCVGELSEAPGRRTSPPVDGGTPIPPGVDAWVPPGVDAWVPPGVDGGPPPGPIDSGIVVDPPDAFVPAPLYPSATIGTRCSEGAEREFLVLSSEPADCMAHARSFTTPDATRFVPVQVGAASPFTTTATMCSDDGACAPTSITVTLTRTASGATGEWSATVGGIARTGRIEASRCDYDALLPPAGETPIGDAALREVAIYQGVKITIAREGAAVAPSAPIVAGRDALLRLFVEPRAGFVAREVVARVELGDGAPIEVRGRIQGSSTDADLASTLNVRIPGDRITPEVPIAVGIYDVAATCGGGGATGGARFPSSGTATLAARSNGGTFRVVLVPVRYAADGSNRLPDTSAANVAAYRDFMRSVFPVQDVEITVRSSPLVWNGGIGADGSGWSQLLNECMNLRQSDRPPADTYYYCLFSPASSFSQFCGRGCVAGLGPVPSVRDTFSRASIGLGYRGTEDTFVHEVGHSLGRPHAPCGGASGAEASYPYSGGRIGSWGYDLLQNQLLNPSQHTDVMGYCDNQWISDYNYRLVFERIRGVRGIASVSGTPTRYATVVVDVDGSLSWGSEVELVFAPDGDALDATWATTSGEIAADATLLPVSHVDGGIVYVPVPDASVTAITIPGYGTLAVR
;
A
#
# COMPACT_ATOMS: atom_id res chain seq x y z
N MET A 1 9.58 9.21 -59.87
CA MET A 1 10.55 9.40 -60.97
C MET A 1 11.88 9.80 -60.35
N GLN A 2 13.00 9.24 -60.86
CA GLN A 2 14.41 9.33 -60.42
C GLN A 2 14.73 8.51 -59.15
N HIS A 3 15.26 7.26 -59.25
CA HIS A 3 16.66 6.83 -59.50
C HIS A 3 17.61 7.25 -58.35
N LEU A 4 18.51 6.45 -57.75
CA LEU A 4 19.19 5.21 -58.15
C LEU A 4 19.86 4.54 -56.90
N ARG A 5 20.12 3.24 -57.01
CA ARG A 5 20.86 2.33 -56.09
C ARG A 5 22.34 2.70 -55.89
N LEU A 6 22.95 2.23 -54.78
CA LEU A 6 24.24 1.51 -54.81
C LEU A 6 24.57 0.81 -53.47
N ALA A 7 24.90 -0.48 -53.58
CA ALA A 7 25.46 -1.37 -52.57
C ALA A 7 27.00 -1.37 -52.65
N HIS A 8 27.71 -1.88 -51.62
CA HIS A 8 28.99 -2.64 -51.63
C HIS A 8 29.21 -3.16 -50.18
N LEU A 9 29.09 -4.46 -49.85
CA LEU A 9 29.96 -5.65 -50.02
C LEU A 9 31.14 -5.81 -49.01
N ALA A 10 31.19 -7.03 -48.47
CA ALA A 10 32.01 -7.63 -47.41
C ALA A 10 33.53 -7.84 -47.65
N LEU A 11 34.27 -8.06 -46.55
CA LEU A 11 35.41 -9.01 -46.38
C LEU A 11 35.73 -9.13 -44.85
N ALA A 12 35.48 -10.26 -44.15
CA ALA A 12 36.35 -11.44 -43.90
C ALA A 12 37.72 -11.10 -43.22
N LEU A 13 38.34 -11.80 -42.25
CA LEU A 13 38.25 -13.17 -41.72
C LEU A 13 39.13 -13.31 -40.43
N LEU A 14 38.75 -14.20 -39.49
CA LEU A 14 39.50 -15.09 -38.55
C LEU A 14 40.81 -14.72 -37.78
N THR A 15 40.86 -15.16 -36.50
CA THR A 15 41.93 -15.85 -35.69
C THR A 15 42.07 -15.26 -34.27
N THR A 16 42.33 -15.93 -33.13
CA THR A 16 42.35 -17.34 -32.64
C THR A 16 42.43 -17.31 -31.09
N LEU A 17 42.08 -18.45 -30.47
CA LEU A 17 42.19 -18.76 -29.03
C LEU A 17 43.64 -18.78 -28.47
N ALA A 18 43.77 -18.39 -27.19
CA ALA A 18 44.60 -18.98 -26.11
C ALA A 18 44.35 -18.11 -24.85
N GLY A 19 43.96 -18.60 -23.67
CA GLY A 19 44.50 -19.73 -22.93
C GLY A 19 45.42 -19.19 -21.81
N CYS A 20 44.91 -19.07 -20.58
CA CYS A 20 45.74 -19.04 -19.37
C CYS A 20 44.98 -19.66 -18.20
N VAL A 21 45.43 -20.86 -17.88
CA VAL A 21 45.21 -21.63 -16.66
C VAL A 21 46.04 -20.99 -15.55
N GLY A 22 45.47 -20.94 -14.35
CA GLY A 22 46.16 -20.60 -13.11
C GLY A 22 45.41 -21.22 -11.94
N GLU A 23 45.61 -22.53 -11.75
CA GLU A 23 45.36 -23.23 -10.49
C GLU A 23 46.15 -22.57 -9.36
N LEU A 24 45.59 -22.55 -8.14
CA LEU A 24 46.32 -22.86 -6.90
C LEU A 24 45.34 -23.00 -5.71
N SER A 25 45.41 -24.18 -5.06
CA SER A 25 45.30 -24.42 -3.61
C SER A 25 43.93 -24.55 -2.92
N GLU A 26 43.48 -25.81 -2.82
CA GLU A 26 43.09 -26.54 -1.60
C GLU A 26 42.54 -25.80 -0.34
N ALA A 27 41.27 -26.15 -0.03
CA ALA A 27 40.75 -26.67 1.26
C ALA A 27 40.42 -25.68 2.42
N PRO A 28 39.62 -26.09 3.45
CA PRO A 28 38.25 -25.58 3.64
C PRO A 28 38.03 -24.89 5.00
N GLY A 29 37.22 -23.83 5.01
CA GLY A 29 36.90 -23.06 6.22
C GLY A 29 35.46 -23.22 6.70
N ARG A 30 35.12 -24.42 7.21
CA ARG A 30 33.95 -24.61 8.10
C ARG A 30 34.18 -23.77 9.38
N ARG A 31 33.27 -22.84 9.70
CA ARG A 31 33.09 -22.39 11.09
C ARG A 31 31.81 -23.00 11.65
N THR A 32 32.00 -24.14 12.29
CA THR A 32 31.11 -24.67 13.33
C THR A 32 31.73 -24.36 14.69
N SER A 33 30.95 -23.81 15.62
CA SER A 33 31.13 -23.95 17.09
C SER A 33 29.93 -23.30 17.80
N PRO A 34 29.48 -23.81 18.96
CA PRO A 34 29.36 -25.21 19.38
C PRO A 34 27.94 -25.53 19.93
N PRO A 35 27.61 -26.81 20.20
CA PRO A 35 26.42 -27.18 20.96
C PRO A 35 26.70 -27.08 22.46
N VAL A 36 25.71 -26.64 23.23
CA VAL A 36 25.68 -26.80 24.69
C VAL A 36 24.52 -27.73 25.00
N ASP A 37 24.85 -28.98 25.31
CA ASP A 37 23.94 -29.95 25.92
C ASP A 37 24.61 -30.48 27.19
N GLY A 38 23.83 -30.57 28.26
CA GLY A 38 24.27 -31.10 29.55
C GLY A 38 23.27 -30.77 30.67
N GLY A 39 22.18 -31.53 30.72
CA GLY A 39 21.03 -31.31 31.59
C GLY A 39 21.15 -31.70 33.07
N THR A 40 20.14 -31.22 33.81
CA THR A 40 19.30 -31.87 34.88
C THR A 40 19.98 -32.50 36.12
N PRO A 41 19.29 -32.65 37.30
CA PRO A 41 17.83 -32.74 37.52
C PRO A 41 17.19 -32.02 38.75
N ILE A 42 15.85 -31.97 38.72
CA ILE A 42 14.80 -31.66 39.74
C ILE A 42 14.91 -32.67 40.93
N PRO A 43 14.52 -32.43 42.23
CA PRO A 43 13.18 -32.00 42.75
C PRO A 43 13.18 -31.30 44.17
N PRO A 44 12.07 -31.23 44.94
CA PRO A 44 10.70 -30.72 44.68
C PRO A 44 10.19 -29.70 45.75
N GLY A 45 9.09 -28.98 45.42
CA GLY A 45 7.96 -28.80 46.35
C GLY A 45 7.81 -27.51 47.16
N VAL A 46 6.53 -27.19 47.37
CA VAL A 46 5.83 -26.42 48.42
C VAL A 46 5.74 -24.87 48.40
N ASP A 47 4.45 -24.47 48.40
CA ASP A 47 3.78 -23.39 49.11
C ASP A 47 3.72 -21.96 48.53
N ALA A 48 2.52 -21.68 48.00
CA ALA A 48 1.90 -20.38 47.97
C ALA A 48 1.60 -19.90 49.40
N TRP A 49 1.98 -18.66 49.72
CA TRP A 49 1.59 -18.00 50.97
C TRP A 49 0.98 -16.62 50.70
N VAL A 50 -0.21 -16.45 51.26
CA VAL A 50 -1.10 -15.30 51.28
C VAL A 50 -0.88 -14.55 52.61
N PRO A 51 -0.99 -13.21 52.69
CA PRO A 51 -1.20 -12.53 53.97
C PRO A 51 -2.70 -12.32 54.30
N PRO A 52 -3.11 -12.37 55.58
CA PRO A 52 -4.48 -12.62 56.03
C PRO A 52 -5.32 -11.36 56.30
N GLY A 53 -6.64 -11.56 56.37
CA GLY A 53 -7.68 -10.53 56.52
C GLY A 53 -8.10 -10.20 57.95
N VAL A 54 -9.23 -9.47 58.06
CA VAL A 54 -10.08 -9.35 59.26
C VAL A 54 -11.55 -9.16 58.83
N ASP A 55 -12.37 -10.19 59.11
CA ASP A 55 -13.72 -10.28 59.72
C ASP A 55 -14.78 -9.17 59.52
N ALA A 56 -16.10 -9.42 59.50
CA ALA A 56 -16.94 -10.62 59.47
C ALA A 56 -18.42 -10.17 59.34
N TRP A 57 -19.30 -11.13 59.06
CA TRP A 57 -20.69 -11.28 59.55
C TRP A 57 -21.84 -11.15 58.54
N VAL A 58 -22.53 -12.28 58.35
CA VAL A 58 -23.83 -12.48 57.68
C VAL A 58 -24.74 -13.20 58.67
N PRO A 59 -26.04 -12.88 58.74
CA PRO A 59 -27.07 -13.82 59.21
C PRO A 59 -28.05 -14.27 58.10
N PRO A 60 -28.75 -15.42 58.30
CA PRO A 60 -29.29 -16.25 57.23
C PRO A 60 -30.79 -16.02 56.95
N GLY A 61 -31.24 -16.54 55.79
CA GLY A 61 -32.60 -16.37 55.25
C GLY A 61 -33.72 -17.17 55.91
N VAL A 62 -34.95 -16.92 55.47
CA VAL A 62 -36.14 -17.77 55.71
C VAL A 62 -37.14 -17.63 54.55
N ASP A 63 -37.64 -18.78 54.09
CA ASP A 63 -38.74 -18.97 53.12
C ASP A 63 -40.12 -18.56 53.68
N GLY A 64 -41.04 -18.16 52.78
CA GLY A 64 -42.49 -18.22 53.02
C GLY A 64 -43.35 -17.29 52.15
N GLY A 65 -44.00 -17.83 51.10
CA GLY A 65 -45.26 -17.23 50.55
C GLY A 65 -46.44 -17.56 51.48
N PRO A 66 -47.64 -16.91 51.40
CA PRO A 66 -48.51 -16.72 50.20
C PRO A 66 -49.36 -15.39 50.26
N PRO A 67 -50.57 -15.21 49.67
CA PRO A 67 -51.16 -15.43 48.32
C PRO A 67 -51.53 -14.08 47.60
N PRO A 68 -52.24 -14.02 46.44
CA PRO A 68 -52.33 -12.81 45.61
C PRO A 68 -53.59 -11.95 45.80
N GLY A 69 -53.44 -10.64 45.52
CA GLY A 69 -54.51 -9.68 45.16
C GLY A 69 -54.26 -8.26 45.71
N PRO A 70 -54.99 -7.22 45.24
CA PRO A 70 -55.49 -6.94 43.90
C PRO A 70 -54.69 -5.81 43.21
N ILE A 71 -54.96 -5.64 41.91
CA ILE A 71 -54.41 -4.62 41.03
C ILE A 71 -54.80 -3.24 41.57
N ASP A 72 -53.81 -2.38 41.84
CA ASP A 72 -54.04 -0.93 41.91
C ASP A 72 -53.07 -0.22 40.95
N SER A 73 -53.69 0.54 40.07
CA SER A 73 -53.12 1.28 38.97
C SER A 73 -52.58 2.62 39.47
N GLY A 74 -51.27 2.85 39.31
CA GLY A 74 -50.73 4.22 39.40
C GLY A 74 -49.36 4.32 40.04
N ILE A 75 -48.32 3.80 39.38
CA ILE A 75 -46.96 4.32 39.56
C ILE A 75 -46.57 4.96 38.23
N VAL A 76 -46.47 6.29 38.26
CA VAL A 76 -45.72 7.05 37.26
C VAL A 76 -44.29 6.57 37.37
N VAL A 77 -43.85 5.79 36.39
CA VAL A 77 -42.44 5.46 36.21
C VAL A 77 -41.81 6.71 35.63
N ASP A 78 -40.98 7.40 36.41
CA ASP A 78 -40.06 8.39 35.84
C ASP A 78 -39.28 7.72 34.70
N PRO A 79 -39.15 8.35 33.52
CA PRO A 79 -38.41 7.76 32.42
C PRO A 79 -36.97 7.48 32.90
N PRO A 80 -36.35 6.37 32.48
CA PRO A 80 -34.96 6.10 32.80
C PRO A 80 -34.13 7.27 32.29
N ASP A 81 -33.30 7.85 33.17
CA ASP A 81 -32.32 8.87 32.82
C ASP A 81 -31.64 8.42 31.52
N ALA A 82 -31.73 9.26 30.49
CA ALA A 82 -31.10 9.01 29.21
C ALA A 82 -29.62 8.70 29.49
N PHE A 83 -29.13 7.55 29.00
CA PHE A 83 -27.72 7.21 29.06
C PHE A 83 -26.95 8.32 28.34
N VAL A 84 -26.37 9.25 29.11
CA VAL A 84 -25.50 10.30 28.58
C VAL A 84 -24.14 9.61 28.40
N PRO A 85 -23.69 9.34 27.16
CA PRO A 85 -22.38 8.75 26.97
C PRO A 85 -21.32 9.70 27.53
N ALA A 86 -20.27 9.12 28.14
CA ALA A 86 -19.19 9.91 28.74
C ALA A 86 -18.63 10.93 27.73
N PRO A 87 -18.26 12.15 28.18
CA PRO A 87 -17.70 13.15 27.30
C PRO A 87 -16.37 12.65 26.72
N LEU A 88 -16.24 12.68 25.38
CA LEU A 88 -15.03 12.24 24.66
C LEU A 88 -13.76 12.97 25.11
N TYR A 89 -13.92 14.23 25.53
CA TYR A 89 -12.82 15.11 25.93
C TYR A 89 -13.22 15.85 27.22
N PRO A 90 -13.04 15.23 28.41
CA PRO A 90 -13.46 15.79 29.69
C PRO A 90 -12.56 16.93 30.20
N SER A 91 -11.35 17.09 29.65
CA SER A 91 -10.39 18.10 30.09
C SER A 91 -10.13 19.15 29.01
N ALA A 92 -9.68 20.33 29.42
CA ALA A 92 -9.24 21.34 28.47
C ALA A 92 -8.15 22.27 29.03
N THR A 93 -7.40 22.92 28.13
CA THR A 93 -6.57 24.10 28.45
C THR A 93 -6.80 25.20 27.43
N ILE A 94 -6.53 26.45 27.79
CA ILE A 94 -6.62 27.60 26.88
C ILE A 94 -5.33 28.42 26.94
N GLY A 95 -4.86 28.92 25.82
CA GLY A 95 -3.58 29.63 25.77
C GLY A 95 -3.35 30.30 24.42
N THR A 96 -2.36 31.19 24.36
CA THR A 96 -1.97 31.83 23.10
C THR A 96 -0.83 31.09 22.41
N ARG A 97 -0.81 31.13 21.09
CA ARG A 97 0.22 30.58 20.21
C ARG A 97 0.42 31.47 18.98
N CYS A 98 1.64 31.66 18.49
CA CYS A 98 1.88 32.23 17.17
C CYS A 98 1.23 31.33 16.09
N SER A 99 0.28 31.87 15.33
CA SER A 99 -0.36 31.18 14.21
C SER A 99 -0.73 32.19 13.12
N GLU A 100 -0.26 31.96 11.88
CA GLU A 100 -0.55 32.82 10.71
C GLU A 100 -0.25 34.32 10.90
N GLY A 101 0.92 34.74 11.36
CA GLY A 101 1.21 36.19 11.45
C GLY A 101 0.92 36.82 12.82
N ALA A 102 0.21 36.11 13.68
CA ALA A 102 -0.42 36.72 14.84
C ALA A 102 -0.46 35.77 16.04
N GLU A 103 -0.41 36.37 17.23
CA GLU A 103 -0.78 35.67 18.45
C GLU A 103 -2.28 35.33 18.38
N ARG A 104 -2.59 34.03 18.41
CA ARG A 104 -3.97 33.53 18.42
C ARG A 104 -4.22 32.71 19.68
N GLU A 105 -5.44 32.76 20.17
CA GLU A 105 -5.87 31.96 21.33
C GLU A 105 -6.41 30.61 20.86
N PHE A 106 -5.98 29.54 21.52
CA PHE A 106 -6.40 28.17 21.24
C PHE A 106 -6.93 27.49 22.50
N LEU A 107 -7.98 26.70 22.33
CA LEU A 107 -8.52 25.76 23.30
C LEU A 107 -8.09 24.35 22.89
N VAL A 108 -7.47 23.59 23.78
CA VAL A 108 -7.15 22.17 23.52
C VAL A 108 -8.08 21.33 24.37
N LEU A 109 -9.00 20.59 23.75
CA LEU A 109 -9.82 19.57 24.42
C LEU A 109 -9.01 18.28 24.51
N SER A 110 -9.11 17.54 25.61
CA SER A 110 -8.34 16.32 25.82
C SER A 110 -9.13 15.19 26.47
N SER A 111 -8.86 13.97 26.03
CA SER A 111 -9.34 12.72 26.65
C SER A 111 -8.54 12.33 27.91
N GLU A 112 -7.42 13.02 28.14
CA GLU A 112 -6.54 12.87 29.30
C GLU A 112 -6.66 14.08 30.24
N PRO A 113 -6.17 14.01 31.50
CA PRO A 113 -6.12 15.17 32.39
C PRO A 113 -5.34 16.34 31.80
N ALA A 114 -5.77 17.58 32.10
CA ALA A 114 -5.15 18.79 31.57
C ALA A 114 -3.66 18.91 31.95
N ASP A 115 -2.79 18.88 30.95
CA ASP A 115 -1.34 19.10 31.10
C ASP A 115 -0.85 20.08 30.03
N CYS A 116 -0.36 21.25 30.45
CA CYS A 116 0.04 22.31 29.51
C CYS A 116 1.13 21.86 28.53
N MET A 117 2.06 20.99 28.94
CA MET A 117 3.15 20.51 28.08
C MET A 117 2.63 19.52 27.02
N ALA A 118 1.78 18.56 27.39
CA ALA A 118 1.16 17.61 26.48
C ALA A 118 0.22 18.32 25.50
N HIS A 119 -0.57 19.27 25.99
CA HIS A 119 -1.49 20.06 25.18
C HIS A 119 -0.72 21.00 24.24
N ALA A 120 0.38 21.62 24.70
CA ALA A 120 1.31 22.31 23.83
C ALA A 120 1.87 21.38 22.74
N ARG A 121 2.38 20.19 23.11
CA ARG A 121 2.92 19.23 22.13
C ARG A 121 1.91 18.78 21.10
N SER A 122 0.61 18.75 21.41
CA SER A 122 -0.45 18.38 20.46
C SER A 122 -0.43 19.23 19.17
N PHE A 123 0.09 20.45 19.25
CA PHE A 123 0.25 21.35 18.10
C PHE A 123 1.40 20.96 17.15
N THR A 124 2.34 20.13 17.61
CA THR A 124 3.55 19.72 16.85
C THR A 124 3.61 18.20 16.63
N THR A 125 2.87 17.42 17.42
CA THR A 125 2.69 15.99 17.25
C THR A 125 1.19 15.71 17.38
N PRO A 126 0.42 15.91 16.29
CA PRO A 126 -1.02 15.77 16.33
C PRO A 126 -1.43 14.35 16.68
N ASP A 127 -2.36 14.22 17.62
CA ASP A 127 -2.98 12.96 18.01
C ASP A 127 -4.44 13.22 18.35
N ALA A 128 -5.30 13.16 17.34
CA ALA A 128 -6.72 13.47 17.47
C ALA A 128 -7.48 12.51 18.41
N THR A 129 -6.90 11.33 18.69
CA THR A 129 -7.47 10.38 19.66
C THR A 129 -7.32 10.88 21.10
N ARG A 130 -6.37 11.80 21.33
CA ARG A 130 -6.05 12.33 22.66
C ARG A 130 -6.30 13.82 22.83
N PHE A 131 -6.08 14.62 21.78
CA PHE A 131 -6.10 16.08 21.84
C PHE A 131 -6.81 16.67 20.63
N VAL A 132 -7.68 17.65 20.87
CA VAL A 132 -8.38 18.42 19.83
C VAL A 132 -8.07 19.91 20.02
N PRO A 133 -7.06 20.44 19.32
CA PRO A 133 -6.79 21.86 19.29
C PRO A 133 -7.86 22.61 18.48
N VAL A 134 -8.41 23.67 19.06
CA VAL A 134 -9.49 24.48 18.51
C VAL A 134 -9.05 25.95 18.55
N GLN A 135 -8.98 26.61 17.39
CA GLN A 135 -8.73 28.06 17.37
C GLN A 135 -9.93 28.79 17.95
N VAL A 136 -9.71 29.64 18.95
CA VAL A 136 -10.78 30.39 19.62
C VAL A 136 -11.22 31.57 18.76
N GLY A 137 -12.54 31.69 18.57
CA GLY A 137 -13.13 32.81 17.85
C GLY A 137 -13.05 34.15 18.60
N ALA A 138 -13.11 35.25 17.84
CA ALA A 138 -13.13 36.61 18.40
C ALA A 138 -14.40 36.89 19.26
N ALA A 139 -15.53 36.25 18.92
CA ALA A 139 -16.78 36.31 19.66
C ALA A 139 -17.19 34.90 20.14
N SER A 140 -17.99 34.85 21.21
CA SER A 140 -18.57 33.62 21.77
C SER A 140 -20.10 33.73 21.69
N PRO A 141 -20.83 32.71 21.18
CA PRO A 141 -20.32 31.44 20.65
C PRO A 141 -19.64 31.60 19.29
N PHE A 142 -18.82 30.61 18.90
CA PHE A 142 -18.23 30.50 17.57
C PHE A 142 -18.27 29.04 17.08
N THR A 143 -18.17 28.86 15.76
CA THR A 143 -18.08 27.54 15.13
C THR A 143 -16.78 27.46 14.34
N THR A 144 -16.11 26.32 14.43
CA THR A 144 -14.87 26.02 13.68
C THR A 144 -14.80 24.52 13.35
N THR A 145 -13.78 24.10 12.62
CA THR A 145 -13.56 22.69 12.26
C THR A 145 -12.35 22.15 13.02
N ALA A 146 -12.48 20.97 13.62
CA ALA A 146 -11.38 20.25 14.25
C ALA A 146 -11.49 18.74 13.97
N THR A 147 -10.36 18.03 13.92
CA THR A 147 -10.38 16.56 13.79
C THR A 147 -10.76 15.94 15.12
N MET A 148 -11.85 15.20 15.14
CA MET A 148 -12.34 14.48 16.33
C MET A 148 -12.49 13.00 15.99
N CYS A 149 -12.27 12.12 16.96
CA CYS A 149 -12.36 10.68 16.77
C CYS A 149 -13.58 10.10 17.48
N SER A 150 -14.30 9.19 16.83
CA SER A 150 -15.37 8.41 17.46
C SER A 150 -14.80 7.31 18.36
N ASP A 151 -15.68 6.68 19.14
CA ASP A 151 -15.34 5.62 20.11
C ASP A 151 -14.68 4.38 19.44
N ASP A 152 -14.88 4.20 18.13
CA ASP A 152 -14.26 3.15 17.30
C ASP A 152 -12.88 3.54 16.75
N GLY A 153 -12.37 4.73 17.10
CA GLY A 153 -11.06 5.23 16.68
C GLY A 153 -11.04 5.90 15.30
N ALA A 154 -12.17 6.01 14.61
CA ALA A 154 -12.23 6.71 13.32
C ALA A 154 -12.21 8.23 13.54
N CYS A 155 -11.26 8.93 12.91
CA CYS A 155 -11.07 10.37 13.06
C CYS A 155 -11.46 11.11 11.77
N ALA A 156 -12.22 12.20 11.88
CA ALA A 156 -12.62 13.00 10.73
C ALA A 156 -12.72 14.51 11.08
N PRO A 157 -12.54 15.41 10.09
CA PRO A 157 -12.85 16.83 10.26
C PRO A 157 -14.31 17.00 10.68
N THR A 158 -14.51 17.62 11.85
CA THR A 158 -15.81 17.76 12.49
C THR A 158 -16.08 19.23 12.79
N SER A 159 -17.28 19.71 12.43
CA SER A 159 -17.74 21.06 12.82
C SER A 159 -18.07 21.07 14.31
N ILE A 160 -17.42 21.95 15.06
CA ILE A 160 -17.58 22.12 16.49
C ILE A 160 -18.06 23.54 16.80
N THR A 161 -19.13 23.65 17.57
CA THR A 161 -19.62 24.92 18.13
C THR A 161 -19.17 25.03 19.57
N VAL A 162 -18.59 26.17 19.93
CA VAL A 162 -17.98 26.41 21.23
C VAL A 162 -18.53 27.70 21.82
N THR A 163 -18.99 27.62 23.07
CA THR A 163 -19.36 28.78 23.90
C THR A 163 -18.33 28.89 25.02
N LEU A 164 -17.65 30.03 25.12
CA LEU A 164 -16.65 30.31 26.15
C LEU A 164 -16.94 31.59 26.92
N THR A 165 -16.65 31.55 28.21
CA THR A 165 -16.48 32.70 29.11
C THR A 165 -15.05 32.68 29.63
N ARG A 166 -14.26 33.68 29.23
CA ARG A 166 -12.85 33.81 29.63
C ARG A 166 -12.74 34.28 31.06
N THR A 167 -11.78 33.72 31.80
CA THR A 167 -11.42 34.15 33.15
C THR A 167 -9.91 34.47 33.21
N ALA A 168 -9.46 35.09 34.30
CA ALA A 168 -8.04 35.36 34.49
C ALA A 168 -7.20 34.07 34.49
N SER A 169 -7.74 32.97 35.03
CA SER A 169 -7.06 31.69 35.17
C SER A 169 -7.32 30.71 34.02
N GLY A 170 -8.12 31.06 33.01
CA GLY A 170 -8.44 30.19 31.90
C GLY A 170 -9.78 30.51 31.23
N ALA A 171 -10.63 29.50 31.04
CA ALA A 171 -11.97 29.69 30.48
C ALA A 171 -12.95 28.61 30.94
N THR A 172 -14.24 28.96 30.96
CA THR A 172 -15.34 28.02 31.22
C THR A 172 -16.35 28.07 30.08
N GLY A 173 -17.08 26.98 29.84
CA GLY A 173 -18.01 26.96 28.72
C GLY A 173 -18.53 25.58 28.35
N GLU A 174 -18.99 25.45 27.11
CA GLU A 174 -19.47 24.19 26.53
C GLU A 174 -19.08 24.08 25.06
N TRP A 175 -18.93 22.86 24.59
CA TRP A 175 -18.79 22.54 23.17
C TRP A 175 -19.84 21.54 22.72
N SER A 176 -20.21 21.58 21.44
CA SER A 176 -21.11 20.61 20.80
C SER A 176 -20.66 20.28 19.37
N ALA A 177 -20.72 19.01 18.99
CA ALA A 177 -20.34 18.52 17.66
C ALA A 177 -21.06 17.21 17.31
N THR A 178 -21.07 16.82 16.03
CA THR A 178 -21.53 15.48 15.61
C THR A 178 -20.31 14.62 15.24
N VAL A 179 -19.96 13.66 16.09
CA VAL A 179 -18.76 12.80 15.93
C VAL A 179 -19.22 11.38 15.63
N GLY A 180 -18.75 10.78 14.53
CA GLY A 180 -19.17 9.44 14.11
C GLY A 180 -20.69 9.30 13.89
N GLY A 181 -21.36 10.39 13.48
CA GLY A 181 -22.82 10.44 13.32
C GLY A 181 -23.62 10.63 14.61
N ILE A 182 -22.97 10.77 15.77
CA ILE A 182 -23.60 10.93 17.08
C ILE A 182 -23.41 12.37 17.57
N ALA A 183 -24.49 13.02 18.01
CA ALA A 183 -24.41 14.33 18.66
C ALA A 183 -23.70 14.21 20.03
N ARG A 184 -22.65 15.00 20.23
CA ARG A 184 -21.83 15.04 21.44
C ARG A 184 -21.79 16.45 21.98
N THR A 185 -21.78 16.56 23.30
CA THR A 185 -21.56 17.80 24.03
C THR A 185 -20.54 17.56 25.13
N GLY A 186 -19.84 18.63 25.54
CA GLY A 186 -18.92 18.56 26.67
C GLY A 186 -18.78 19.90 27.36
N ARG A 187 -18.58 19.84 28.67
CA ARG A 187 -18.32 21.01 29.50
C ARG A 187 -16.84 21.39 29.41
N ILE A 188 -16.56 22.68 29.38
CA ILE A 188 -15.20 23.23 29.34
C ILE A 188 -14.89 23.82 30.72
N GLU A 189 -13.87 23.25 31.36
CA GLU A 189 -13.15 23.85 32.48
C GLU A 189 -11.66 23.89 32.11
N ALA A 190 -11.25 24.97 31.45
CA ALA A 190 -9.92 25.10 30.88
C ALA A 190 -9.01 25.95 31.78
N SER A 191 -7.84 25.43 32.14
CA SER A 191 -6.78 26.24 32.76
C SER A 191 -5.95 26.97 31.72
N ARG A 192 -5.43 28.15 32.07
CA ARG A 192 -4.55 28.95 31.20
C ARG A 192 -3.18 28.30 31.08
N CYS A 193 -2.70 28.14 29.85
CA CYS A 193 -1.36 27.69 29.51
C CYS A 193 -0.68 28.70 28.58
N ASP A 194 0.63 28.84 28.72
CA ASP A 194 1.45 29.61 27.79
C ASP A 194 2.06 28.64 26.78
N TYR A 195 1.35 28.40 25.67
CA TYR A 195 1.78 27.39 24.70
C TYR A 195 3.08 27.79 24.01
N ASP A 196 3.31 29.08 23.75
CA ASP A 196 4.55 29.60 23.15
C ASP A 196 5.74 29.62 24.12
N ALA A 197 5.53 29.57 25.43
CA ALA A 197 6.63 29.29 26.37
C ALA A 197 7.02 27.80 26.40
N LEU A 198 6.06 26.92 26.06
CA LEU A 198 6.23 25.46 26.10
C LEU A 198 6.61 24.88 24.73
N LEU A 199 6.36 25.64 23.67
CA LEU A 199 6.75 25.39 22.29
C LEU A 199 7.65 26.52 21.83
N PRO A 200 8.76 26.25 21.16
CA PRO A 200 9.54 27.29 20.56
C PRO A 200 8.72 28.00 19.47
N PRO A 201 8.85 29.32 19.35
CA PRO A 201 8.16 30.08 18.35
C PRO A 201 8.74 29.71 16.98
N ALA A 202 7.91 29.13 16.12
CA ALA A 202 8.28 28.89 14.74
C ALA A 202 8.22 30.24 14.02
N GLY A 203 9.39 30.83 13.75
CA GLY A 203 9.51 32.09 13.02
C GLY A 203 8.66 32.09 11.76
N GLU A 204 8.19 33.26 11.35
CA GLU A 204 7.36 33.37 10.14
C GLU A 204 8.15 33.57 8.87
N THR A 205 9.45 33.86 9.03
CA THR A 205 10.33 33.98 7.89
C THR A 205 11.27 32.79 7.83
N PRO A 206 11.36 32.16 6.64
CA PRO A 206 12.37 31.18 6.38
C PRO A 206 13.78 31.67 6.75
N ILE A 207 14.61 30.75 7.25
CA ILE A 207 16.02 31.03 7.57
C ILE A 207 16.78 31.56 6.35
N GLY A 208 17.70 32.50 6.58
CA GLY A 208 18.48 33.17 5.54
C GLY A 208 19.83 32.52 5.22
N ASP A 209 20.31 31.64 6.08
CA ASP A 209 21.68 31.09 6.06
C ASP A 209 21.73 29.63 5.58
N ALA A 210 20.62 29.07 5.12
CA ALA A 210 20.56 27.83 4.35
C ALA A 210 19.55 27.96 3.21
N ALA A 211 19.61 27.06 2.24
CA ALA A 211 18.68 26.97 1.12
C ALA A 211 17.98 25.62 1.10
N LEU A 212 16.76 25.61 0.55
CA LEU A 212 16.04 24.39 0.21
C LEU A 212 16.41 24.00 -1.23
N ARG A 213 17.34 23.05 -1.37
CA ARG A 213 17.85 22.65 -2.70
C ARG A 213 16.89 21.71 -3.44
N GLU A 214 16.13 20.91 -2.71
CA GLU A 214 15.20 19.93 -3.26
C GLU A 214 14.07 19.63 -2.29
N VAL A 215 12.87 19.46 -2.84
CA VAL A 215 11.70 18.93 -2.14
C VAL A 215 11.26 17.68 -2.87
N ALA A 216 11.24 16.55 -2.18
CA ALA A 216 10.82 15.28 -2.77
C ALA A 216 9.82 14.57 -1.86
N ILE A 217 8.75 14.05 -2.46
CA ILE A 217 7.75 13.22 -1.81
C ILE A 217 8.03 11.75 -2.12
N TYR A 218 7.90 10.89 -1.12
CA TYR A 218 8.17 9.47 -1.22
C TYR A 218 6.91 8.68 -0.91
N GLN A 219 6.45 7.92 -1.92
CA GLN A 219 5.30 7.02 -1.85
C GLN A 219 5.70 5.68 -2.49
N GLY A 220 6.64 4.98 -1.86
CA GLY A 220 7.32 3.82 -2.47
C GLY A 220 8.50 4.24 -3.35
N VAL A 221 8.35 5.27 -4.18
CA VAL A 221 9.43 5.85 -5.02
C VAL A 221 9.65 7.33 -4.69
N LYS A 222 10.87 7.83 -4.92
CA LYS A 222 11.23 9.25 -4.83
C LYS A 222 10.59 10.01 -6.00
N ILE A 223 9.78 11.00 -5.66
CA ILE A 223 9.17 11.92 -6.62
C ILE A 223 9.63 13.33 -6.28
N THR A 224 10.47 13.91 -7.13
CA THR A 224 10.91 15.30 -6.94
C THR A 224 9.77 16.25 -7.33
N ILE A 225 9.42 17.19 -6.46
CA ILE A 225 8.39 18.21 -6.74
C ILE A 225 8.98 19.61 -6.88
N ALA A 226 10.16 19.85 -6.29
CA ALA A 226 10.88 21.10 -6.47
C ALA A 226 12.41 20.90 -6.44
N ARG A 227 13.12 21.74 -7.19
CA ARG A 227 14.59 21.91 -7.12
C ARG A 227 14.90 23.40 -7.14
N GLU A 228 15.86 23.82 -6.32
CA GLU A 228 16.37 25.20 -6.28
C GLU A 228 15.25 26.26 -6.16
N GLY A 229 14.22 25.95 -5.35
CA GLY A 229 13.07 26.84 -5.14
C GLY A 229 12.04 26.90 -6.28
N ALA A 230 12.23 26.14 -7.36
CA ALA A 230 11.30 26.05 -8.48
C ALA A 230 10.60 24.69 -8.55
N ALA A 231 9.34 24.68 -8.98
CA ALA A 231 8.58 23.45 -9.18
C ALA A 231 9.14 22.68 -10.38
N VAL A 232 9.16 21.35 -10.29
CA VAL A 232 9.57 20.48 -11.39
C VAL A 232 8.46 19.48 -11.73
N ALA A 233 8.47 18.99 -12.97
CA ALA A 233 7.57 17.92 -13.37
C ALA A 233 7.88 16.64 -12.55
N PRO A 234 6.89 16.03 -11.89
CA PRO A 234 7.08 14.78 -11.16
C PRO A 234 7.58 13.64 -12.06
N SER A 235 8.58 12.89 -11.59
CA SER A 235 9.11 11.69 -12.29
C SER A 235 8.13 10.51 -12.30
N ALA A 236 7.25 10.45 -11.30
CA ALA A 236 6.17 9.48 -11.18
C ALA A 236 4.92 10.13 -10.57
N PRO A 237 3.73 9.50 -10.71
CA PRO A 237 2.48 10.03 -10.15
C PRO A 237 2.51 10.13 -8.62
N ILE A 238 1.98 11.22 -8.08
CA ILE A 238 1.71 11.35 -6.65
C ILE A 238 0.29 10.83 -6.42
N VAL A 239 0.13 9.85 -5.53
CA VAL A 239 -1.14 9.17 -5.28
C VAL A 239 -1.88 9.93 -4.18
N ALA A 240 -3.03 10.51 -4.53
CA ALA A 240 -3.92 11.13 -3.55
C ALA A 240 -4.47 10.10 -2.56
N GLY A 241 -4.64 10.48 -1.30
CA GLY A 241 -5.13 9.60 -0.24
C GLY A 241 -4.09 8.65 0.36
N ARG A 242 -2.86 8.60 -0.18
CA ARG A 242 -1.80 7.68 0.29
C ARG A 242 -0.80 8.41 1.16
N ASP A 243 -0.44 7.84 2.30
CA ASP A 243 0.60 8.40 3.18
C ASP A 243 1.90 8.61 2.42
N ALA A 244 2.67 9.63 2.83
CA ALA A 244 3.95 9.94 2.22
C ALA A 244 4.99 10.41 3.23
N LEU A 245 6.25 10.27 2.85
CA LEU A 245 7.35 11.00 3.47
C LEU A 245 7.76 12.16 2.56
N LEU A 246 7.61 13.39 3.02
CA LEU A 246 8.19 14.56 2.37
C LEU A 246 9.58 14.82 2.93
N ARG A 247 10.59 14.76 2.08
CA ARG A 247 11.98 15.06 2.44
C ARG A 247 12.37 16.43 1.91
N LEU A 248 12.76 17.31 2.82
CA LEU A 248 13.30 18.63 2.52
C LEU A 248 14.83 18.54 2.56
N PHE A 249 15.45 18.73 1.39
CA PHE A 249 16.89 18.71 1.25
C PHE A 249 17.44 20.12 1.44
N VAL A 250 18.36 20.24 2.37
CA VAL A 250 18.95 21.50 2.78
C VAL A 250 20.38 21.63 2.27
N GLU A 251 20.77 22.87 2.00
CA GLU A 251 22.14 23.26 1.68
C GLU A 251 22.53 24.46 2.55
N PRO A 252 23.31 24.23 3.63
CA PRO A 252 23.84 25.31 4.45
C PRO A 252 24.72 26.26 3.63
N ARG A 253 24.61 27.57 3.87
CA ARG A 253 25.50 28.58 3.28
C ARG A 253 26.76 28.79 4.12
N ALA A 254 27.72 29.53 3.55
CA ALA A 254 28.89 29.97 4.29
C ALA A 254 28.48 30.73 5.56
N GLY A 255 29.06 30.34 6.71
CA GLY A 255 28.74 30.91 8.02
C GLY A 255 27.54 30.28 8.73
N PHE A 256 26.86 29.30 8.12
CA PHE A 256 25.81 28.55 8.79
C PHE A 256 26.34 27.84 10.04
N VAL A 257 25.63 27.97 11.15
CA VAL A 257 25.91 27.27 12.40
C VAL A 257 24.90 26.15 12.60
N ALA A 258 25.41 24.92 12.80
CA ALA A 258 24.60 23.73 13.00
C ALA A 258 23.65 23.90 14.19
N ARG A 259 22.34 23.84 13.92
CA ARG A 259 21.30 24.07 14.90
C ARG A 259 20.01 23.33 14.56
N GLU A 260 19.11 23.31 15.53
CA GLU A 260 17.76 22.83 15.33
C GLU A 260 16.94 23.89 14.59
N VAL A 261 16.10 23.44 13.66
CA VAL A 261 15.18 24.25 12.87
C VAL A 261 13.80 23.58 12.86
N VAL A 262 12.78 24.33 12.47
CA VAL A 262 11.43 23.82 12.21
C VAL A 262 11.21 23.74 10.70
N ALA A 263 10.94 22.55 10.17
CA ALA A 263 10.35 22.40 8.85
C ALA A 263 8.83 22.49 8.97
N ARG A 264 8.22 23.42 8.25
CA ARG A 264 6.76 23.59 8.18
C ARG A 264 6.28 23.23 6.79
N VAL A 265 5.18 22.49 6.72
CA VAL A 265 4.49 22.10 5.50
C VAL A 265 3.03 22.54 5.59
N GLU A 266 2.64 23.43 4.70
CA GLU A 266 1.27 23.89 4.51
C GLU A 266 0.65 23.09 3.35
N LEU A 267 -0.52 22.50 3.58
CA LEU A 267 -1.25 21.69 2.61
C LEU A 267 -2.73 22.07 2.61
N GLY A 268 -3.18 22.71 1.53
CA GLY A 268 -4.52 23.28 1.42
C GLY A 268 -4.85 24.21 2.58
N ASP A 269 -6.10 24.15 3.06
CA ASP A 269 -6.58 24.93 4.21
C ASP A 269 -6.38 24.22 5.56
N GLY A 270 -5.65 23.10 5.57
CA GLY A 270 -5.42 22.34 6.80
C GLY A 270 -4.30 22.94 7.64
N ALA A 271 -4.32 22.68 8.95
CA ALA A 271 -3.27 23.12 9.87
C ALA A 271 -1.86 22.70 9.38
N PRO A 272 -0.85 23.58 9.47
CA PRO A 272 0.51 23.25 9.06
C PRO A 272 1.07 22.04 9.82
N ILE A 273 1.83 21.21 9.12
CA ILE A 273 2.59 20.11 9.72
C ILE A 273 3.99 20.62 10.02
N GLU A 274 4.40 20.59 11.29
CA GLU A 274 5.71 21.07 11.73
C GLU A 274 6.53 19.91 12.30
N VAL A 275 7.79 19.79 11.85
CA VAL A 275 8.76 18.86 12.42
C VAL A 275 10.04 19.60 12.76
N ARG A 276 10.70 19.15 13.82
CA ARG A 276 12.04 19.64 14.16
C ARG A 276 13.08 18.75 13.54
N GLY A 277 14.17 19.37 13.11
CA GLY A 277 15.35 18.64 12.71
C GLY A 277 16.59 19.48 12.91
N ARG A 278 17.73 18.80 13.04
CA ARG A 278 19.02 19.46 13.18
C ARG A 278 19.73 19.48 11.84
N ILE A 279 20.00 20.67 11.31
CA ILE A 279 20.82 20.82 10.11
C ILE A 279 22.29 20.77 10.56
N GLN A 280 23.01 19.76 10.07
CA GLN A 280 24.44 19.57 10.34
C GLN A 280 25.32 19.89 9.12
N GLY A 281 24.76 19.75 7.91
CA GLY A 281 25.46 19.87 6.65
C GLY A 281 24.48 19.77 5.48
N SER A 282 25.02 19.66 4.27
CA SER A 282 24.20 19.47 3.07
C SER A 282 23.56 18.09 3.06
N SER A 283 22.29 18.03 2.65
CA SER A 283 21.54 16.78 2.57
C SER A 283 22.08 15.84 1.48
N THR A 284 21.82 14.54 1.64
CA THR A 284 22.03 13.53 0.60
C THR A 284 20.85 12.56 0.56
N ASP A 285 20.63 11.89 -0.57
CA ASP A 285 19.53 10.92 -0.68
C ASP A 285 19.72 9.73 0.27
N ALA A 286 20.95 9.25 0.42
CA ALA A 286 21.31 8.05 1.17
C ALA A 286 21.19 8.19 2.70
N ASP A 287 21.03 9.41 3.21
CA ASP A 287 21.01 9.66 4.65
C ASP A 287 19.74 10.43 5.06
N LEU A 288 18.81 9.74 5.73
CA LEU A 288 17.61 10.34 6.30
C LEU A 288 17.93 11.41 7.34
N ALA A 289 19.00 11.26 8.12
CA ALA A 289 19.38 12.22 9.15
C ALA A 289 19.92 13.55 8.57
N SER A 290 20.31 13.53 7.30
CA SER A 290 20.75 14.72 6.58
C SER A 290 19.61 15.58 6.02
N THR A 291 18.37 15.08 5.99
CA THR A 291 17.17 15.78 5.50
C THR A 291 16.20 16.11 6.63
N LEU A 292 15.34 17.12 6.44
CA LEU A 292 14.18 17.33 7.31
C LEU A 292 13.03 16.49 6.75
N ASN A 293 12.55 15.52 7.53
CA ASN A 293 11.60 14.51 7.05
C ASN A 293 10.24 14.73 7.71
N VAL A 294 9.22 15.00 6.88
CA VAL A 294 7.85 15.29 7.32
C VAL A 294 6.96 14.14 6.86
N ARG A 295 6.32 13.43 7.79
CA ARG A 295 5.26 12.47 7.45
C ARG A 295 3.99 13.22 7.11
N ILE A 296 3.43 12.94 5.94
CA ILE A 296 2.17 13.51 5.50
C ILE A 296 1.13 12.39 5.49
N PRO A 297 0.11 12.45 6.36
CA PRO A 297 -1.03 11.54 6.31
C PRO A 297 -1.75 11.61 4.96
N GLY A 298 -2.20 10.47 4.45
CA GLY A 298 -2.81 10.38 3.12
C GLY A 298 -4.07 11.24 2.94
N ASP A 299 -4.85 11.45 3.99
CA ASP A 299 -6.03 12.32 4.00
C ASP A 299 -5.71 13.80 3.74
N ARG A 300 -4.47 14.23 4.01
CA ARG A 300 -3.95 15.57 3.68
C ARG A 300 -3.51 15.72 2.22
N ILE A 301 -3.33 14.61 1.49
CA ILE A 301 -2.91 14.60 0.08
C ILE A 301 -4.16 14.44 -0.78
N THR A 302 -4.89 15.54 -0.95
CA THR A 302 -6.02 15.61 -1.89
C THR A 302 -5.53 15.89 -3.31
N PRO A 303 -6.35 15.60 -4.34
CA PRO A 303 -5.99 15.94 -5.72
C PRO A 303 -5.66 17.43 -5.87
N GLU A 304 -4.55 17.74 -6.54
CA GLU A 304 -4.11 19.11 -6.82
C GLU A 304 -3.98 20.03 -5.59
N VAL A 305 -3.67 19.45 -4.41
CA VAL A 305 -3.59 20.21 -3.15
C VAL A 305 -2.52 21.33 -3.21
N PRO A 306 -2.85 22.58 -2.82
CA PRO A 306 -1.86 23.63 -2.67
C PRO A 306 -0.82 23.25 -1.62
N ILE A 307 0.46 23.47 -1.90
CA ILE A 307 1.58 23.19 -1.01
C ILE A 307 2.49 24.40 -0.85
N ALA A 308 2.91 24.66 0.38
CA ALA A 308 4.10 25.46 0.67
C ALA A 308 4.93 24.78 1.76
N VAL A 309 6.24 24.91 1.66
CA VAL A 309 7.18 24.39 2.64
C VAL A 309 8.22 25.44 2.98
N GLY A 310 8.64 25.47 4.23
CA GLY A 310 9.68 26.39 4.68
C GLY A 310 10.46 25.84 5.87
N ILE A 311 11.65 26.41 6.08
CA ILE A 311 12.53 26.08 7.19
C ILE A 311 12.73 27.32 8.03
N TYR A 312 12.46 27.22 9.32
CA TYR A 312 12.34 28.35 10.24
C TYR A 312 13.23 28.15 11.46
N ASP A 313 13.68 29.26 12.04
CA ASP A 313 14.37 29.21 13.32
C ASP A 313 13.41 28.86 14.45
N VAL A 314 13.89 28.03 15.38
CA VAL A 314 13.19 27.58 16.59
C VAL A 314 12.96 28.75 17.56
N ALA A 315 13.76 29.82 17.49
CA ALA A 315 13.77 30.91 18.46
C ALA A 315 13.21 32.24 17.91
N ALA A 316 12.65 32.24 16.70
CA ALA A 316 12.19 33.47 16.08
C ALA A 316 10.83 33.90 16.67
N THR A 317 10.81 35.04 17.38
CA THR A 317 9.58 35.73 17.82
C THR A 317 8.61 35.94 16.65
N CYS A 318 7.28 35.91 16.89
CA CYS A 318 6.30 36.11 15.81
C CYS A 318 6.68 37.37 15.01
N GLY A 319 7.06 37.20 13.74
CA GLY A 319 7.75 38.20 12.92
C GLY A 319 9.28 38.15 13.02
N GLY A 320 9.95 37.49 12.06
CA GLY A 320 11.42 37.51 12.03
C GLY A 320 12.07 36.93 10.78
N GLY A 321 12.36 37.81 9.81
CA GLY A 321 13.28 37.64 8.67
C GLY A 321 12.69 38.15 7.33
N GLY A 322 13.48 38.40 6.29
CA GLY A 322 12.97 38.61 4.92
C GLY A 322 12.91 37.30 4.14
N ALA A 323 11.93 37.14 3.23
CA ALA A 323 11.73 35.95 2.38
C ALA A 323 12.90 35.61 1.41
N THR A 324 14.08 36.14 1.64
CA THR A 324 15.21 36.18 0.69
C THR A 324 16.20 35.02 0.83
N GLY A 325 15.96 34.07 1.76
CA GLY A 325 16.86 32.97 2.07
C GLY A 325 16.78 31.75 1.14
N GLY A 326 15.77 31.60 0.28
CA GLY A 326 15.62 30.36 -0.52
C GLY A 326 15.36 29.09 0.31
N ALA A 327 15.11 29.23 1.61
CA ALA A 327 14.70 28.14 2.51
C ALA A 327 13.17 27.89 2.49
N ARG A 328 12.50 28.27 1.39
CA ARG A 328 11.05 28.12 1.17
C ARG A 328 10.77 27.71 -0.26
N PHE A 329 9.78 26.84 -0.42
CA PHE A 329 9.21 26.49 -1.71
C PHE A 329 7.67 26.56 -1.67
N PRO A 330 7.02 27.25 -2.63
CA PRO A 330 7.63 28.23 -3.53
C PRO A 330 8.22 29.41 -2.74
N SER A 331 8.95 30.31 -3.39
CA SER A 331 9.51 31.50 -2.72
C SER A 331 8.43 32.43 -2.12
N SER A 332 7.21 32.40 -2.67
CA SER A 332 6.02 33.11 -2.17
C SER A 332 4.74 32.35 -2.51
N GLY A 333 3.69 32.49 -1.70
CA GLY A 333 2.40 31.82 -1.93
C GLY A 333 2.50 30.29 -1.84
N THR A 334 1.70 29.58 -2.63
CA THR A 334 1.67 28.11 -2.71
C THR A 334 1.91 27.63 -4.14
N ALA A 335 2.49 26.45 -4.28
CA ALA A 335 2.55 25.69 -5.53
C ALA A 335 1.43 24.62 -5.55
N THR A 336 1.15 24.02 -6.69
CA THR A 336 0.21 22.88 -6.77
C THR A 336 0.98 21.57 -6.63
N LEU A 337 0.64 20.75 -5.63
CA LEU A 337 1.06 19.36 -5.59
C LEU A 337 0.16 18.55 -6.52
N ALA A 338 0.70 18.09 -7.65
CA ALA A 338 -0.06 17.38 -8.70
C ALA A 338 -0.43 15.93 -8.31
N ALA A 339 -0.99 15.75 -7.11
CA ALA A 339 -1.54 14.48 -6.64
C ALA A 339 -2.79 14.12 -7.44
N ARG A 340 -2.93 12.83 -7.75
CA ARG A 340 -4.02 12.28 -8.57
C ARG A 340 -4.61 11.06 -7.89
N SER A 341 -5.92 10.93 -7.93
CA SER A 341 -6.60 9.71 -7.50
C SER A 341 -6.39 8.60 -8.52
N ASN A 342 -6.11 7.39 -8.02
CA ASN A 342 -6.16 6.17 -8.83
C ASN A 342 -7.52 5.45 -8.77
N GLY A 343 -8.51 6.02 -8.05
CA GLY A 343 -9.87 5.47 -7.90
C GLY A 343 -10.15 4.71 -6.60
N GLY A 344 -9.28 4.80 -5.58
CA GLY A 344 -9.49 4.21 -4.25
C GLY A 344 -8.80 2.86 -4.02
N THR A 345 -9.32 2.07 -3.07
CA THR A 345 -8.76 0.80 -2.57
C THR A 345 -8.61 -0.28 -3.65
N PHE A 346 -7.39 -0.76 -3.86
CA PHE A 346 -7.08 -1.85 -4.79
C PHE A 346 -7.51 -3.20 -4.20
N ARG A 347 -8.19 -4.05 -4.98
CA ARG A 347 -8.83 -5.26 -4.46
C ARG A 347 -8.25 -6.54 -5.04
N VAL A 348 -7.90 -7.46 -4.14
CA VAL A 348 -7.46 -8.80 -4.49
C VAL A 348 -8.26 -9.85 -3.72
N VAL A 349 -8.71 -10.89 -4.42
CA VAL A 349 -9.26 -12.11 -3.81
C VAL A 349 -8.17 -13.18 -3.85
N LEU A 350 -7.70 -13.58 -2.67
CA LEU A 350 -6.87 -14.76 -2.49
C LEU A 350 -7.75 -16.01 -2.56
N VAL A 351 -7.44 -16.91 -3.49
CA VAL A 351 -8.13 -18.18 -3.65
C VAL A 351 -7.23 -19.30 -3.13
N PRO A 352 -7.53 -19.90 -1.96
CA PRO A 352 -6.81 -21.08 -1.51
C PRO A 352 -7.06 -22.22 -2.49
N VAL A 353 -6.01 -22.81 -3.03
CA VAL A 353 -6.11 -24.03 -3.83
C VAL A 353 -5.87 -25.23 -2.91
N ARG A 354 -6.88 -26.10 -2.82
CA ARG A 354 -6.75 -27.42 -2.20
C ARG A 354 -6.05 -28.35 -3.19
N TYR A 355 -4.78 -28.65 -2.94
CA TYR A 355 -4.00 -29.53 -3.79
C TYR A 355 -4.31 -31.00 -3.49
N ALA A 356 -5.10 -31.63 -4.36
CA ALA A 356 -5.60 -33.00 -4.22
C ALA A 356 -4.91 -34.01 -5.15
N ALA A 357 -4.04 -33.54 -6.06
CA ALA A 357 -3.37 -34.37 -7.07
C ALA A 357 -2.55 -35.54 -6.50
N ASP A 358 -2.01 -35.40 -5.28
CA ASP A 358 -1.26 -36.44 -4.57
C ASP A 358 -2.03 -37.01 -3.36
N GLY A 359 -3.33 -36.74 -3.26
CA GLY A 359 -4.19 -37.16 -2.14
C GLY A 359 -3.97 -36.39 -0.83
N SER A 360 -3.04 -35.44 -0.77
CA SER A 360 -2.72 -34.72 0.47
C SER A 360 -3.77 -33.70 0.91
N ASN A 361 -4.54 -33.17 -0.05
CA ASN A 361 -5.52 -32.11 0.18
C ASN A 361 -4.94 -30.87 0.89
N ARG A 362 -3.64 -30.60 0.69
CA ARG A 362 -2.94 -29.45 1.30
C ARG A 362 -3.61 -28.14 0.90
N LEU A 363 -3.65 -27.22 1.86
CA LEU A 363 -4.06 -25.84 1.68
C LEU A 363 -2.89 -24.93 2.05
N PRO A 364 -2.72 -23.78 1.37
CA PRO A 364 -1.73 -22.78 1.76
C PRO A 364 -2.15 -22.03 3.02
N ASP A 365 -1.20 -21.32 3.64
CA ASP A 365 -1.47 -20.48 4.82
C ASP A 365 -2.24 -19.21 4.42
N THR A 366 -3.51 -19.13 4.82
CA THR A 366 -4.37 -17.95 4.66
C THR A 366 -4.77 -17.34 5.99
N SER A 367 -3.95 -17.54 7.03
CA SER A 367 -4.12 -16.86 8.31
C SER A 367 -4.08 -15.33 8.12
N ALA A 368 -4.76 -14.61 9.02
CA ALA A 368 -4.80 -13.14 8.99
C ALA A 368 -3.41 -12.50 8.94
N ALA A 369 -2.42 -13.10 9.61
CA ALA A 369 -1.04 -12.62 9.58
C ALA A 369 -0.39 -12.75 8.19
N ASN A 370 -0.60 -13.87 7.50
CA ASN A 370 -0.05 -14.06 6.15
C ASN A 370 -0.77 -13.19 5.11
N VAL A 371 -2.09 -13.06 5.23
CA VAL A 371 -2.88 -12.14 4.40
C VAL A 371 -2.44 -10.68 4.60
N ALA A 372 -2.16 -10.29 5.85
CA ALA A 372 -1.61 -8.98 6.16
C ALA A 372 -0.22 -8.76 5.54
N ALA A 373 0.65 -9.77 5.52
CA ALA A 373 1.96 -9.67 4.88
C ALA A 373 1.87 -9.38 3.37
N TYR A 374 0.99 -10.10 2.65
CA TYR A 374 0.71 -9.82 1.23
C TYR A 374 0.18 -8.39 1.01
N ARG A 375 -0.78 -7.97 1.84
CA ARG A 375 -1.36 -6.62 1.77
C ARG A 375 -0.30 -5.55 2.00
N ASP A 376 0.50 -5.71 3.04
CA ASP A 376 1.48 -4.73 3.49
C ASP A 376 2.60 -4.58 2.46
N PHE A 377 3.11 -5.70 1.92
CA PHE A 377 4.13 -5.66 0.86
C PHE A 377 3.58 -5.01 -0.42
N MET A 378 2.36 -5.37 -0.86
CA MET A 378 1.72 -4.71 -1.99
C MET A 378 1.52 -3.21 -1.75
N ARG A 379 1.10 -2.79 -0.55
CA ARG A 379 0.95 -1.37 -0.18
C ARG A 379 2.29 -0.64 -0.13
N SER A 380 3.39 -1.33 0.19
CA SER A 380 4.74 -0.76 0.17
C SER A 380 5.20 -0.43 -1.27
N VAL A 381 4.94 -1.33 -2.22
CA VAL A 381 5.46 -1.22 -3.60
C VAL A 381 4.48 -0.60 -4.59
N PHE A 382 3.20 -0.97 -4.61
CA PHE A 382 2.29 -0.47 -5.65
C PHE A 382 1.85 0.97 -5.43
N PRO A 383 1.52 1.72 -6.50
CA PRO A 383 1.00 3.09 -6.46
C PRO A 383 -0.47 3.14 -6.03
N VAL A 384 -0.78 2.63 -4.84
CA VAL A 384 -2.15 2.44 -4.34
C VAL A 384 -2.42 3.25 -3.07
N GLN A 385 -3.62 3.81 -2.97
CA GLN A 385 -4.10 4.47 -1.76
C GLN A 385 -4.16 3.47 -0.60
N ASP A 386 -4.81 2.34 -0.86
CA ASP A 386 -5.00 1.26 0.10
C ASP A 386 -5.18 -0.07 -0.65
N VAL A 387 -5.03 -1.19 0.07
CA VAL A 387 -5.16 -2.54 -0.45
C VAL A 387 -6.13 -3.34 0.41
N GLU A 388 -7.17 -3.88 -0.23
CA GLU A 388 -8.10 -4.83 0.35
C GLU A 388 -7.78 -6.23 -0.18
N ILE A 389 -7.44 -7.15 0.72
CA ILE A 389 -7.28 -8.56 0.41
C ILE A 389 -8.34 -9.36 1.14
N THR A 390 -9.15 -10.10 0.38
CA THR A 390 -10.14 -11.04 0.93
C THR A 390 -9.74 -12.47 0.59
N VAL A 391 -10.10 -13.43 1.44
CA VAL A 391 -9.90 -14.86 1.16
C VAL A 391 -11.21 -15.46 0.69
N ARG A 392 -11.20 -16.10 -0.48
CA ARG A 392 -12.37 -16.82 -0.99
C ARG A 392 -12.77 -17.94 -0.02
N SER A 393 -14.03 -17.94 0.42
CA SER A 393 -14.53 -18.88 1.43
C SER A 393 -14.48 -20.34 0.99
N SER A 394 -14.72 -20.60 -0.29
CA SER A 394 -14.63 -21.93 -0.89
C SER A 394 -13.29 -22.08 -1.62
N PRO A 395 -12.43 -23.05 -1.24
CA PRO A 395 -11.19 -23.33 -1.97
C PRO A 395 -11.45 -23.83 -3.39
N LEU A 396 -10.52 -23.55 -4.30
CA LEU A 396 -10.45 -24.24 -5.59
C LEU A 396 -9.85 -25.63 -5.37
N VAL A 397 -10.51 -26.71 -5.78
CA VAL A 397 -9.96 -28.07 -5.68
C VAL A 397 -9.18 -28.39 -6.95
N TRP A 398 -7.91 -28.75 -6.79
CA TRP A 398 -7.02 -29.03 -7.93
C TRP A 398 -6.49 -30.46 -7.90
N ASN A 399 -6.79 -31.23 -8.94
CA ASN A 399 -6.38 -32.63 -9.08
C ASN A 399 -5.24 -32.85 -10.08
N GLY A 400 -4.85 -31.81 -10.83
CA GLY A 400 -3.75 -31.88 -11.79
C GLY A 400 -2.39 -31.89 -11.10
N GLY A 401 -1.45 -32.68 -11.62
CA GLY A 401 -0.06 -32.60 -11.16
C GLY A 401 0.55 -31.23 -11.47
N ILE A 402 1.39 -30.73 -10.57
CA ILE A 402 2.15 -29.49 -10.75
C ILE A 402 3.65 -29.78 -10.61
N GLY A 403 4.42 -29.50 -11.66
CA GLY A 403 5.87 -29.63 -11.66
C GLY A 403 6.59 -28.33 -11.31
N ALA A 404 7.80 -28.45 -10.76
CA ALA A 404 8.65 -27.30 -10.44
C ALA A 404 9.14 -26.55 -11.69
N ASP A 405 9.14 -27.22 -12.84
CA ASP A 405 9.52 -26.69 -14.16
C ASP A 405 8.41 -25.87 -14.83
N GLY A 406 7.22 -25.77 -14.22
CA GLY A 406 6.07 -25.08 -14.81
C GLY A 406 5.02 -26.01 -15.42
N SER A 407 5.29 -27.31 -15.52
CA SER A 407 4.30 -28.28 -16.05
C SER A 407 3.01 -28.27 -15.23
N GLY A 408 1.86 -28.19 -15.92
CA GLY A 408 0.53 -28.11 -15.31
C GLY A 408 0.11 -26.74 -14.78
N TRP A 409 1.00 -25.73 -14.74
CA TRP A 409 0.68 -24.40 -14.20
C TRP A 409 -0.34 -23.65 -15.07
N SER A 410 -0.20 -23.70 -16.40
CA SER A 410 -1.13 -23.05 -17.33
C SER A 410 -2.56 -23.57 -17.19
N GLN A 411 -2.72 -24.86 -16.86
CA GLN A 411 -4.04 -25.46 -16.62
C GLN A 411 -4.66 -24.92 -15.31
N LEU A 412 -3.87 -24.81 -14.25
CA LEU A 412 -4.33 -24.22 -12.98
C LEU A 412 -4.66 -22.73 -13.14
N LEU A 413 -3.86 -21.98 -13.91
CA LEU A 413 -4.14 -20.58 -14.21
C LEU A 413 -5.44 -20.41 -15.00
N ASN A 414 -5.68 -21.26 -16.01
CA ASN A 414 -6.95 -21.28 -16.75
C ASN A 414 -8.13 -21.47 -15.80
N GLU A 415 -8.05 -22.44 -14.89
CA GLU A 415 -9.11 -22.67 -13.90
C GLU A 415 -9.26 -21.53 -12.88
N CYS A 416 -8.17 -20.84 -12.52
CA CYS A 416 -8.25 -19.65 -11.67
C CYS A 416 -9.03 -18.50 -12.36
N MET A 417 -8.77 -18.29 -13.66
CA MET A 417 -9.51 -17.29 -14.46
C MET A 417 -10.98 -17.69 -14.65
N ASN A 418 -11.26 -18.97 -14.91
CA ASN A 418 -12.63 -19.50 -15.00
C ASN A 418 -13.39 -19.32 -13.68
N LEU A 419 -12.73 -19.56 -12.55
CA LEU A 419 -13.29 -19.36 -11.23
C LEU A 419 -13.66 -17.90 -11.01
N ARG A 420 -12.76 -16.97 -11.34
CA ARG A 420 -13.03 -15.53 -11.27
C ARG A 420 -14.25 -15.16 -12.12
N GLN A 421 -14.33 -15.67 -13.35
CA GLN A 421 -15.47 -15.42 -14.24
C GLN A 421 -16.79 -15.93 -13.64
N SER A 422 -16.76 -17.12 -13.02
CA SER A 422 -17.92 -17.72 -12.35
C SER A 422 -18.40 -16.88 -11.17
N ASP A 423 -17.46 -16.37 -10.36
CA ASP A 423 -17.74 -15.54 -9.19
C ASP A 423 -18.27 -14.14 -9.55
N ARG A 424 -18.06 -13.68 -10.79
CA ARG A 424 -18.51 -12.37 -11.31
C ARG A 424 -18.18 -11.19 -10.38
N PRO A 425 -16.92 -11.02 -9.94
CA PRO A 425 -16.55 -9.89 -9.11
C PRO A 425 -16.62 -8.58 -9.91
N PRO A 426 -16.56 -7.41 -9.24
CA PRO A 426 -16.33 -6.15 -9.92
C PRO A 426 -15.12 -6.24 -10.86
N ALA A 427 -15.19 -5.56 -12.01
CA ALA A 427 -14.16 -5.68 -13.03
C ALA A 427 -12.76 -5.35 -12.50
N ASP A 428 -12.62 -4.39 -11.59
CA ASP A 428 -11.35 -3.96 -10.98
C ASP A 428 -10.85 -4.86 -9.83
N THR A 429 -11.45 -6.03 -9.64
CA THR A 429 -11.01 -7.04 -8.65
C THR A 429 -10.11 -8.08 -9.31
N TYR A 430 -8.95 -8.32 -8.72
CA TYR A 430 -7.94 -9.28 -9.18
C TYR A 430 -8.00 -10.56 -8.36
N TYR A 431 -7.75 -11.71 -8.98
CA TYR A 431 -7.68 -13.00 -8.28
C TYR A 431 -6.24 -13.48 -8.22
N TYR A 432 -5.86 -14.08 -7.09
CA TYR A 432 -4.59 -14.77 -6.96
C TYR A 432 -4.84 -16.15 -6.37
N CYS A 433 -4.66 -17.21 -7.16
CA CYS A 433 -4.79 -18.59 -6.68
C CYS A 433 -3.47 -19.08 -6.10
N LEU A 434 -3.46 -19.33 -4.80
CA LEU A 434 -2.28 -19.72 -4.04
C LEU A 434 -2.32 -21.22 -3.74
N PHE A 435 -1.19 -21.91 -3.91
CA PHE A 435 -1.16 -23.37 -3.79
C PHE A 435 0.18 -23.90 -3.23
N SER A 436 0.14 -25.07 -2.58
CA SER A 436 1.32 -25.71 -1.96
C SER A 436 1.50 -27.14 -2.49
N PRO A 437 2.19 -27.32 -3.63
CA PRO A 437 2.31 -28.61 -4.30
C PRO A 437 3.23 -29.59 -3.56
N ALA A 438 4.01 -29.12 -2.58
CA ALA A 438 4.81 -29.94 -1.67
C ALA A 438 4.61 -29.50 -0.21
N SER A 439 5.30 -30.14 0.74
CA SER A 439 5.20 -29.78 2.17
C SER A 439 5.92 -28.49 2.54
N SER A 440 6.85 -28.03 1.70
CA SER A 440 7.62 -26.79 1.92
C SER A 440 8.16 -26.23 0.60
N PHE A 441 8.47 -24.92 0.60
CA PHE A 441 9.13 -24.25 -0.52
C PHE A 441 10.44 -24.94 -0.89
N SER A 442 11.30 -25.26 0.09
CA SER A 442 12.58 -25.92 -0.15
C SER A 442 12.44 -27.29 -0.80
N GLN A 443 11.39 -28.06 -0.45
CA GLN A 443 11.14 -29.36 -1.08
C GLN A 443 10.75 -29.21 -2.56
N PHE A 444 9.96 -28.18 -2.89
CA PHE A 444 9.50 -27.97 -4.27
C PHE A 444 10.58 -27.27 -5.13
N CYS A 445 11.23 -26.26 -4.59
CA CYS A 445 12.14 -25.35 -5.29
C CYS A 445 13.63 -25.57 -5.00
N GLY A 446 14.00 -26.65 -4.31
CA GLY A 446 15.39 -26.91 -3.90
C GLY A 446 16.42 -27.05 -5.04
N ARG A 447 15.96 -27.08 -6.30
CA ARG A 447 16.78 -27.10 -7.52
C ARG A 447 16.45 -25.95 -8.49
N GLY A 448 15.77 -24.91 -8.00
CA GLY A 448 15.09 -23.91 -8.83
C GLY A 448 13.68 -24.33 -9.19
N CYS A 449 12.79 -23.36 -9.42
CA CYS A 449 11.41 -23.61 -9.80
C CYS A 449 10.78 -22.36 -10.44
N VAL A 450 9.64 -22.55 -11.10
CA VAL A 450 8.63 -21.52 -11.30
C VAL A 450 7.92 -21.29 -9.96
N ALA A 451 7.75 -20.02 -9.57
CA ALA A 451 7.11 -19.63 -8.30
C ALA A 451 5.74 -18.97 -8.49
N GLY A 452 5.48 -18.41 -9.67
CA GLY A 452 4.27 -17.68 -10.03
C GLY A 452 3.98 -17.80 -11.52
N LEU A 453 2.73 -17.56 -11.91
CA LEU A 453 2.32 -17.47 -13.31
C LEU A 453 1.13 -16.51 -13.46
N GLY A 454 1.22 -15.60 -14.43
CA GLY A 454 0.16 -14.65 -14.76
C GLY A 454 0.13 -14.29 -16.24
N PRO A 455 -1.04 -13.93 -16.79
CA PRO A 455 -1.13 -13.34 -18.11
C PRO A 455 -0.74 -11.86 -18.06
N VAL A 456 -0.43 -11.27 -19.22
CA VAL A 456 -0.15 -9.83 -19.37
C VAL A 456 -1.26 -9.13 -20.16
N PRO A 457 -2.49 -8.99 -19.59
CA PRO A 457 -3.65 -8.51 -20.33
C PRO A 457 -3.56 -7.02 -20.67
N SER A 458 -4.33 -6.61 -21.69
CA SER A 458 -4.59 -5.19 -21.93
C SER A 458 -5.55 -4.60 -20.88
N VAL A 459 -5.77 -3.29 -20.95
CA VAL A 459 -6.71 -2.61 -20.04
C VAL A 459 -8.15 -3.12 -20.20
N ARG A 460 -8.53 -3.61 -21.39
CA ARG A 460 -9.90 -4.00 -21.72
C ARG A 460 -10.23 -5.42 -21.31
N ASP A 461 -9.23 -6.29 -21.29
CA ASP A 461 -9.40 -7.66 -20.84
C ASP A 461 -9.70 -7.68 -19.33
N THR A 462 -10.95 -8.04 -19.04
CA THR A 462 -11.45 -8.22 -17.67
C THR A 462 -11.39 -9.67 -17.24
N PHE A 463 -11.30 -10.62 -18.17
CA PHE A 463 -11.33 -12.05 -17.91
C PHE A 463 -10.01 -12.47 -17.26
N SER A 464 -8.89 -12.08 -17.87
CA SER A 464 -7.55 -12.54 -17.50
C SER A 464 -6.96 -11.83 -16.27
N ARG A 465 -7.78 -11.19 -15.44
CA ARG A 465 -7.34 -10.50 -14.21
C ARG A 465 -7.18 -11.49 -13.05
N ALA A 466 -6.43 -12.56 -13.30
CA ALA A 466 -6.06 -13.54 -12.31
C ALA A 466 -4.60 -13.96 -12.51
N SER A 467 -3.98 -14.40 -11.43
CA SER A 467 -2.64 -14.99 -11.40
C SER A 467 -2.61 -16.16 -10.42
N ILE A 468 -1.54 -16.96 -10.47
CA ILE A 468 -1.33 -18.07 -9.54
C ILE A 468 0.08 -18.01 -8.97
N GLY A 469 0.29 -18.61 -7.80
CA GLY A 469 1.65 -18.81 -7.28
C GLY A 469 1.72 -19.65 -6.02
N LEU A 470 2.96 -19.92 -5.62
CA LEU A 470 3.22 -20.76 -4.46
C LEU A 470 2.75 -20.08 -3.17
N GLY A 471 1.89 -20.75 -2.42
CA GLY A 471 1.28 -20.25 -1.18
C GLY A 471 2.07 -20.61 0.08
N TYR A 472 3.41 -20.53 0.03
CA TYR A 472 4.24 -20.65 1.23
C TYR A 472 4.35 -19.27 1.93
N ARG A 473 4.93 -19.21 3.13
CA ARG A 473 5.24 -17.91 3.77
C ARG A 473 6.46 -17.28 3.10
N GLY A 474 6.50 -15.96 2.99
CA GLY A 474 7.65 -15.25 2.41
C GLY A 474 7.64 -15.16 0.89
N THR A 475 6.47 -15.33 0.24
CA THR A 475 6.30 -15.26 -1.23
C THR A 475 5.53 -14.00 -1.65
N GLU A 476 5.59 -12.95 -0.82
CA GLU A 476 4.89 -11.68 -1.06
C GLU A 476 5.41 -10.95 -2.30
N ASP A 477 6.70 -11.10 -2.60
CA ASP A 477 7.36 -10.63 -3.81
C ASP A 477 6.79 -11.27 -5.07
N THR A 478 6.65 -12.60 -5.07
CA THR A 478 6.02 -13.37 -6.15
C THR A 478 4.56 -12.93 -6.33
N PHE A 479 3.82 -12.77 -5.24
CA PHE A 479 2.45 -12.27 -5.30
C PHE A 479 2.33 -10.91 -6.01
N VAL A 480 3.17 -9.94 -5.64
CA VAL A 480 3.18 -8.63 -6.30
C VAL A 480 3.64 -8.74 -7.76
N HIS A 481 4.62 -9.58 -8.04
CA HIS A 481 5.12 -9.85 -9.39
C HIS A 481 3.98 -10.33 -10.31
N GLU A 482 3.24 -11.36 -9.90
CA GLU A 482 2.18 -11.92 -10.74
C GLU A 482 0.94 -11.02 -10.83
N VAL A 483 0.60 -10.30 -9.76
CA VAL A 483 -0.45 -9.27 -9.86
C VAL A 483 0.01 -8.12 -10.78
N GLY A 484 1.32 -7.83 -10.82
CA GLY A 484 1.95 -6.94 -11.79
C GLY A 484 1.73 -7.40 -13.23
N HIS A 485 1.92 -8.69 -13.52
CA HIS A 485 1.55 -9.28 -14.81
C HIS A 485 0.07 -9.08 -15.11
N SER A 486 -0.84 -9.39 -14.17
CA SER A 486 -2.29 -9.15 -14.36
C SER A 486 -2.64 -7.66 -14.55
N LEU A 487 -1.80 -6.74 -14.09
CA LEU A 487 -1.85 -5.30 -14.38
C LEU A 487 -1.22 -4.96 -15.75
N GLY A 488 -0.94 -5.97 -16.56
CA GLY A 488 -0.37 -5.90 -17.89
C GLY A 488 1.06 -5.39 -17.90
N ARG A 489 1.86 -5.65 -16.86
CA ARG A 489 3.30 -5.30 -16.82
C ARG A 489 4.13 -6.49 -17.29
N PRO A 490 4.89 -6.37 -18.39
CA PRO A 490 5.89 -7.38 -18.75
C PRO A 490 7.08 -7.34 -17.79
N HIS A 491 8.02 -8.27 -17.97
CA HIS A 491 9.21 -8.33 -17.14
C HIS A 491 10.13 -7.11 -17.29
N ALA A 492 10.84 -6.76 -16.23
CA ALA A 492 12.00 -5.89 -16.29
C ALA A 492 13.24 -6.69 -16.75
N PRO A 493 14.24 -6.07 -17.41
CA PRO A 493 15.39 -6.76 -18.00
C PRO A 493 16.45 -7.13 -16.94
N CYS A 494 16.10 -8.01 -15.99
CA CYS A 494 17.01 -8.55 -14.98
C CYS A 494 16.83 -10.06 -14.78
N GLY A 495 17.94 -10.76 -14.56
CA GLY A 495 17.94 -12.19 -14.20
C GLY A 495 17.55 -13.13 -15.34
N GLY A 496 17.59 -12.67 -16.59
CA GLY A 496 17.28 -13.50 -17.76
C GLY A 496 15.79 -13.73 -17.99
N ALA A 497 14.92 -12.92 -17.39
CA ALA A 497 13.48 -12.99 -17.60
C ALA A 497 13.13 -12.85 -19.10
N SER A 498 12.35 -13.80 -19.62
CA SER A 498 11.82 -13.76 -20.99
C SER A 498 10.79 -12.64 -21.13
N GLY A 499 10.57 -12.12 -22.34
CA GLY A 499 9.57 -11.06 -22.55
C GLY A 499 9.87 -9.75 -21.82
N ALA A 500 11.14 -9.47 -21.52
CA ALA A 500 11.55 -8.21 -20.91
C ALA A 500 11.12 -7.01 -21.77
N GLU A 501 10.53 -6.00 -21.13
CA GLU A 501 10.01 -4.81 -21.80
C GLU A 501 11.16 -3.98 -22.40
N ALA A 502 11.22 -3.90 -23.74
CA ALA A 502 12.29 -3.19 -24.44
C ALA A 502 12.33 -1.69 -24.13
N SER A 503 11.22 -1.10 -23.72
CA SER A 503 11.12 0.30 -23.29
C SER A 503 11.51 0.55 -21.84
N TYR A 504 11.87 -0.50 -21.08
CA TYR A 504 12.33 -0.34 -19.71
C TYR A 504 13.65 0.45 -19.68
N PRO A 505 13.69 1.61 -18.99
CA PRO A 505 14.77 2.59 -19.21
C PRO A 505 16.06 2.31 -18.45
N TYR A 506 16.04 1.40 -17.47
CA TYR A 506 17.19 1.18 -16.58
C TYR A 506 17.87 -0.16 -16.86
N SER A 507 19.16 -0.09 -17.19
CA SER A 507 19.98 -1.26 -17.47
C SER A 507 20.01 -2.21 -16.27
N GLY A 508 19.97 -3.52 -16.55
CA GLY A 508 19.94 -4.56 -15.52
C GLY A 508 18.71 -4.47 -14.60
N GLY A 509 17.59 -3.92 -15.09
CA GLY A 509 16.33 -3.83 -14.35
C GLY A 509 16.40 -3.01 -13.06
N ARG A 510 17.28 -2.01 -12.95
CA ARG A 510 17.37 -1.15 -11.75
C ARG A 510 16.10 -0.33 -11.54
N ILE A 511 15.87 0.16 -10.31
CA ILE A 511 14.64 0.89 -9.96
C ILE A 511 14.59 2.37 -10.37
N GLY A 512 15.70 2.92 -10.89
CA GLY A 512 15.77 4.27 -11.47
C GLY A 512 15.84 5.41 -10.45
N SER A 513 15.01 5.37 -9.41
CA SER A 513 14.95 6.37 -8.35
C SER A 513 15.09 5.73 -6.96
N TRP A 514 15.40 6.53 -5.95
CA TRP A 514 15.41 6.05 -4.56
C TRP A 514 14.03 5.53 -4.16
N GLY A 515 13.98 4.32 -3.63
CA GLY A 515 12.78 3.78 -3.00
C GLY A 515 12.69 4.17 -1.53
N TYR A 516 11.49 4.12 -0.98
CA TYR A 516 11.26 4.25 0.45
C TYR A 516 10.09 3.38 0.90
N ASP A 517 10.38 2.42 1.76
CA ASP A 517 9.35 1.63 2.43
C ASP A 517 8.77 2.45 3.60
N LEU A 518 7.51 2.86 3.46
CA LEU A 518 6.80 3.65 4.48
C LEU A 518 6.48 2.85 5.74
N LEU A 519 6.34 1.53 5.64
CA LEU A 519 6.03 0.64 6.75
C LEU A 519 7.29 0.33 7.57
N GLN A 520 8.40 0.04 6.88
CA GLN A 520 9.69 -0.29 7.50
C GLN A 520 10.57 0.93 7.77
N ASN A 521 10.21 2.11 7.25
CA ASN A 521 10.99 3.35 7.30
C ASN A 521 12.41 3.21 6.72
N GLN A 522 12.52 2.53 5.58
CA GLN A 522 13.79 2.16 4.97
C GLN A 522 13.98 2.80 3.60
N LEU A 523 15.14 3.42 3.38
CA LEU A 523 15.58 3.87 2.05
C LEU A 523 16.12 2.71 1.23
N LEU A 524 15.80 2.72 -0.06
CA LEU A 524 16.20 1.68 -1.00
C LEU A 524 17.03 2.30 -2.11
N ASN A 525 18.31 1.95 -2.14
CA ASN A 525 19.28 2.53 -3.05
C ASN A 525 19.06 2.01 -4.49
N PRO A 526 18.86 2.89 -5.49
CA PRO A 526 18.57 2.48 -6.87
C PRO A 526 19.70 1.72 -7.56
N SER A 527 20.94 1.86 -7.07
CA SER A 527 22.09 1.10 -7.59
C SER A 527 22.20 -0.31 -7.02
N GLN A 528 21.45 -0.63 -5.95
CA GLN A 528 21.51 -1.91 -5.25
C GLN A 528 20.21 -2.73 -5.39
N HIS A 529 19.11 -2.07 -5.72
CA HIS A 529 17.80 -2.71 -5.91
C HIS A 529 17.45 -2.88 -7.39
N THR A 530 16.61 -3.84 -7.68
CA THR A 530 16.06 -4.12 -9.01
C THR A 530 14.54 -4.14 -8.97
N ASP A 531 13.92 -3.95 -10.12
CA ASP A 531 12.47 -3.91 -10.24
C ASP A 531 11.83 -5.26 -9.87
N VAL A 532 10.70 -5.20 -9.17
CA VAL A 532 9.92 -6.36 -8.77
C VAL A 532 9.46 -7.20 -9.96
N MET A 533 9.36 -6.63 -11.17
CA MET A 533 9.06 -7.38 -12.39
C MET A 533 10.28 -8.08 -13.01
N GLY A 534 11.46 -8.09 -12.35
CA GLY A 534 12.63 -8.88 -12.76
C GLY A 534 12.85 -10.10 -11.88
N TYR A 535 13.86 -10.93 -12.19
CA TYR A 535 14.21 -12.11 -11.36
C TYR A 535 15.42 -11.90 -10.45
N CYS A 536 15.94 -10.68 -10.39
CA CYS A 536 17.06 -10.37 -9.52
C CYS A 536 16.60 -10.14 -8.08
N ASP A 537 17.49 -10.39 -7.13
CA ASP A 537 17.26 -10.14 -5.70
C ASP A 537 17.18 -8.64 -5.36
N ASN A 538 16.80 -8.33 -4.11
CA ASN A 538 16.61 -6.96 -3.61
C ASN A 538 15.56 -6.20 -4.42
N GLN A 539 14.40 -6.84 -4.58
CA GLN A 539 13.32 -6.33 -5.39
C GLN A 539 12.61 -5.15 -4.74
N TRP A 540 12.29 -4.16 -5.56
CA TRP A 540 11.42 -3.05 -5.24
C TRP A 540 10.77 -2.53 -6.51
N ILE A 541 9.77 -1.66 -6.45
CA ILE A 541 9.20 -1.08 -7.67
C ILE A 541 10.12 0.01 -8.24
N SER A 542 10.31 0.04 -9.57
CA SER A 542 10.87 1.20 -10.25
C SER A 542 9.86 2.34 -10.38
N ASP A 543 10.34 3.57 -10.51
CA ASP A 543 9.46 4.71 -10.86
C ASP A 543 8.76 4.52 -12.21
N TYR A 544 9.37 3.78 -13.13
CA TYR A 544 8.82 3.41 -14.43
C TYR A 544 7.59 2.52 -14.28
N ASN A 545 7.73 1.36 -13.62
CA ASN A 545 6.60 0.45 -13.41
C ASN A 545 5.57 1.03 -12.42
N TYR A 546 6.00 1.80 -11.43
CA TYR A 546 5.11 2.56 -10.56
C TYR A 546 4.15 3.46 -11.36
N ARG A 547 4.68 4.24 -12.32
CA ARG A 547 3.85 5.08 -13.18
C ARG A 547 2.89 4.26 -14.05
N LEU A 548 3.35 3.16 -14.64
CA LEU A 548 2.53 2.35 -15.55
C LEU A 548 1.45 1.57 -14.81
N VAL A 549 1.74 1.06 -13.62
CA VAL A 549 0.74 0.45 -12.73
C VAL A 549 -0.30 1.49 -12.31
N PHE A 550 0.11 2.71 -11.96
CA PHE A 550 -0.82 3.78 -11.59
C PHE A 550 -1.81 4.09 -12.71
N GLU A 551 -1.30 4.28 -13.94
CA GLU A 551 -2.17 4.55 -15.10
C GLU A 551 -3.01 3.33 -15.49
N ARG A 552 -2.51 2.10 -15.29
CA ARG A 552 -3.32 0.89 -15.49
C ARG A 552 -4.51 0.87 -14.54
N ILE A 553 -4.29 1.07 -13.24
CA ILE A 553 -5.37 1.05 -12.22
C ILE A 553 -6.43 2.11 -12.56
N ARG A 554 -5.99 3.32 -12.94
CA ARG A 554 -6.90 4.39 -13.41
C ARG A 554 -7.67 4.00 -14.66
N GLY A 555 -6.99 3.43 -15.66
CA GLY A 555 -7.60 3.00 -16.91
C GLY A 555 -8.67 1.93 -16.67
N VAL A 556 -8.36 0.93 -15.85
CA VAL A 556 -9.29 -0.17 -15.51
C VAL A 556 -10.58 0.36 -14.87
N ARG A 557 -10.48 1.32 -13.94
CA ARG A 557 -11.64 1.91 -13.27
C ARG A 557 -12.42 2.90 -14.14
N GLY A 558 -11.78 3.44 -15.17
CA GLY A 558 -12.40 4.36 -16.13
C GLY A 558 -13.15 3.67 -17.28
N ILE A 559 -13.02 2.35 -17.42
CA ILE A 559 -13.69 1.60 -18.49
C ILE A 559 -15.16 1.35 -18.12
N ALA A 560 -16.06 1.87 -18.96
CA ALA A 560 -17.47 1.48 -18.94
C ALA A 560 -17.61 0.00 -19.33
N SER A 561 -18.63 -0.69 -18.81
CA SER A 561 -18.94 -2.08 -19.14
C SER A 561 -18.83 -2.31 -20.65
N VAL A 562 -17.98 -3.25 -21.06
CA VAL A 562 -17.84 -3.59 -22.47
C VAL A 562 -19.10 -4.32 -22.91
N SER A 563 -19.80 -3.76 -23.89
CA SER A 563 -21.04 -4.29 -24.44
C SER A 563 -20.80 -4.99 -25.78
N GLY A 564 -21.45 -6.14 -25.95
CA GLY A 564 -21.44 -6.93 -27.17
C GLY A 564 -22.12 -8.28 -26.93
N THR A 565 -22.38 -9.02 -27.99
CA THR A 565 -23.00 -10.34 -27.90
C THR A 565 -21.97 -11.35 -27.36
N PRO A 566 -22.22 -12.02 -26.23
CA PRO A 566 -21.33 -13.08 -25.77
C PRO A 566 -21.18 -14.16 -26.83
N THR A 567 -19.94 -14.57 -27.08
CA THR A 567 -19.56 -15.68 -27.96
C THR A 567 -19.00 -16.80 -27.09
N ARG A 568 -19.32 -18.04 -27.45
CA ARG A 568 -18.80 -19.23 -26.78
C ARG A 568 -17.40 -19.53 -27.31
N TYR A 569 -16.44 -19.64 -26.41
CA TYR A 569 -15.05 -20.01 -26.70
C TYR A 569 -14.70 -21.30 -25.97
N ALA A 570 -14.08 -22.24 -26.69
CA ALA A 570 -13.37 -23.33 -26.05
C ALA A 570 -11.95 -22.86 -25.70
N THR A 571 -11.48 -23.22 -24.50
CA THR A 571 -10.07 -23.00 -24.12
C THR A 571 -9.24 -24.27 -24.35
N VAL A 572 -8.10 -24.12 -25.03
CA VAL A 572 -7.09 -25.16 -25.18
C VAL A 572 -5.82 -24.67 -24.50
N VAL A 573 -5.36 -25.39 -23.49
CA VAL A 573 -4.12 -25.09 -22.78
C VAL A 573 -2.95 -25.72 -23.52
N VAL A 574 -1.96 -24.90 -23.84
CA VAL A 574 -0.64 -25.31 -24.33
C VAL A 574 0.31 -25.34 -23.13
N ASP A 575 0.73 -26.53 -22.72
CA ASP A 575 1.69 -26.70 -21.62
C ASP A 575 3.13 -26.40 -22.06
N VAL A 576 4.06 -26.37 -21.11
CA VAL A 576 5.46 -25.96 -21.33
C VAL A 576 6.20 -26.83 -22.33
N ASP A 577 5.77 -28.07 -22.52
CA ASP A 577 6.31 -29.04 -23.48
C ASP A 577 5.61 -28.99 -24.85
N GLY A 578 4.66 -28.07 -25.03
CA GLY A 578 3.83 -27.91 -26.22
C GLY A 578 2.63 -28.85 -26.28
N SER A 579 2.43 -29.70 -25.26
CA SER A 579 1.27 -30.60 -25.22
C SER A 579 -0.04 -29.83 -25.08
N LEU A 580 -1.10 -30.35 -25.70
CA LEU A 580 -2.42 -29.75 -25.73
C LEU A 580 -3.35 -30.45 -24.73
N SER A 581 -4.10 -29.64 -23.97
CA SER A 581 -5.16 -30.13 -23.09
C SER A 581 -6.39 -29.24 -23.13
N TRP A 582 -7.57 -29.83 -22.92
CA TRP A 582 -8.81 -29.07 -22.85
C TRP A 582 -8.93 -28.32 -21.54
N GLY A 583 -9.15 -27.01 -21.62
CA GLY A 583 -9.69 -26.22 -20.52
C GLY A 583 -11.22 -26.27 -20.48
N SER A 584 -11.81 -25.21 -19.94
CA SER A 584 -13.26 -25.00 -19.88
C SER A 584 -13.79 -24.22 -21.08
N GLU A 585 -15.07 -24.38 -21.37
CA GLU A 585 -15.77 -23.47 -22.30
C GLU A 585 -16.21 -22.22 -21.55
N VAL A 586 -16.04 -21.05 -22.16
CA VAL A 586 -16.35 -19.74 -21.57
C VAL A 586 -17.16 -18.88 -22.52
N GLU A 587 -18.04 -18.05 -21.97
CA GLU A 587 -18.76 -17.01 -22.73
C GLU A 587 -18.08 -15.67 -22.52
N LEU A 588 -17.57 -15.09 -23.61
CA LEU A 588 -16.86 -13.82 -23.61
C LEU A 588 -17.43 -12.87 -24.66
N VAL A 589 -17.47 -11.58 -24.36
CA VAL A 589 -17.90 -10.55 -25.33
C VAL A 589 -16.86 -10.38 -26.45
N PHE A 590 -15.59 -10.60 -26.14
CA PHE A 590 -14.45 -10.62 -27.05
C PHE A 590 -13.42 -11.60 -26.49
N ALA A 591 -12.62 -12.23 -27.35
CA ALA A 591 -11.49 -13.03 -26.92
C ALA A 591 -10.51 -12.17 -26.08
N PRO A 592 -9.77 -12.76 -25.12
CA PRO A 592 -8.72 -12.06 -24.40
C PRO A 592 -7.71 -11.41 -25.36
N ASP A 593 -7.08 -10.33 -24.92
CA ASP A 593 -6.06 -9.67 -25.74
C ASP A 593 -4.81 -10.56 -25.80
N GLY A 594 -4.50 -11.10 -26.97
CA GLY A 594 -3.40 -12.04 -27.20
C GLY A 594 -2.99 -12.11 -28.66
N ASP A 595 -2.12 -13.07 -28.99
CA ASP A 595 -1.61 -13.27 -30.33
C ASP A 595 -2.65 -13.98 -31.21
N ALA A 596 -2.93 -13.41 -32.38
CA ALA A 596 -3.83 -14.03 -33.35
C ALA A 596 -3.25 -15.35 -33.86
N LEU A 597 -4.08 -16.38 -33.94
CA LEU A 597 -3.69 -17.71 -34.37
C LEU A 597 -4.82 -18.35 -35.18
N ASP A 598 -4.49 -19.15 -36.19
CA ASP A 598 -5.47 -19.90 -36.95
C ASP A 598 -5.81 -21.21 -36.21
N ALA A 599 -7.07 -21.62 -36.20
CA ALA A 599 -7.47 -22.95 -35.74
C ALA A 599 -8.41 -23.60 -36.76
N THR A 600 -8.50 -24.93 -36.72
CA THR A 600 -9.40 -25.68 -37.60
C THR A 600 -10.15 -26.73 -36.81
N TRP A 601 -11.48 -26.60 -36.77
CA TRP A 601 -12.37 -27.60 -36.21
C TRP A 601 -12.63 -28.68 -37.26
N ALA A 602 -12.34 -29.93 -36.92
CA ALA A 602 -12.84 -31.08 -37.66
C ALA A 602 -14.29 -31.34 -37.28
N THR A 603 -15.15 -31.59 -38.26
CA THR A 603 -16.56 -31.96 -38.10
C THR A 603 -16.85 -33.25 -38.84
N THR A 604 -18.03 -33.83 -38.61
CA THR A 604 -18.51 -34.99 -39.39
C THR A 604 -18.70 -34.67 -40.89
N SER A 605 -18.81 -33.39 -41.24
CA SER A 605 -19.09 -32.90 -42.61
C SER A 605 -17.90 -32.25 -43.31
N GLY A 606 -16.72 -32.17 -42.66
CA GLY A 606 -15.55 -31.47 -43.18
C GLY A 606 -14.86 -30.62 -42.10
N GLU A 607 -14.11 -29.61 -42.52
CA GLU A 607 -13.36 -28.72 -41.63
C GLU A 607 -13.95 -27.31 -41.59
N ILE A 608 -13.91 -26.67 -40.42
CA ILE A 608 -14.33 -25.29 -40.21
C ILE A 608 -13.12 -24.51 -39.68
N ALA A 609 -12.66 -23.52 -40.44
CA ALA A 609 -11.63 -22.59 -39.97
C ALA A 609 -12.18 -21.67 -38.88
N ALA A 610 -11.35 -21.33 -37.90
CA ALA A 610 -11.68 -20.44 -36.81
C ALA A 610 -10.51 -19.50 -36.50
N ASP A 611 -10.83 -18.23 -36.25
CA ASP A 611 -9.86 -17.25 -35.74
C ASP A 611 -9.69 -17.46 -34.23
N ALA A 612 -8.54 -17.96 -33.82
CA ALA A 612 -8.19 -18.22 -32.43
C ALA A 612 -7.29 -17.11 -31.86
N THR A 613 -7.19 -17.06 -30.54
CA THR A 613 -6.30 -16.13 -29.84
C THR A 613 -5.50 -16.86 -28.78
N LEU A 614 -4.17 -16.80 -28.86
CA LEU A 614 -3.26 -17.29 -27.85
C LEU A 614 -3.02 -16.19 -26.82
N LEU A 615 -3.49 -16.40 -25.59
CA LEU A 615 -3.09 -15.62 -24.44
C LEU A 615 -1.76 -16.16 -23.91
N PRO A 616 -0.64 -15.46 -24.10
CA PRO A 616 0.64 -15.89 -23.54
C PRO A 616 0.62 -15.74 -22.01
N VAL A 617 1.40 -16.59 -21.35
CA VAL A 617 1.62 -16.55 -19.90
C VAL A 617 3.06 -16.14 -19.61
N SER A 618 3.32 -15.60 -18.41
CA SER A 618 4.68 -15.24 -17.97
C SER A 618 5.55 -16.49 -17.71
N HIS A 619 6.87 -16.32 -17.55
CA HIS A 619 7.85 -17.31 -17.06
C HIS A 619 8.08 -18.61 -17.86
N VAL A 620 7.09 -19.15 -18.57
CA VAL A 620 7.15 -20.43 -19.29
C VAL A 620 6.66 -20.26 -20.72
N ASP A 621 7.08 -21.16 -21.61
CA ASP A 621 6.50 -21.26 -22.94
C ASP A 621 5.08 -21.83 -22.88
N GLY A 622 4.28 -21.57 -23.91
CA GLY A 622 2.88 -21.99 -24.01
C GLY A 622 1.89 -20.88 -23.67
N GLY A 623 0.70 -21.26 -23.21
CA GLY A 623 -0.38 -20.32 -22.94
C GLY A 623 -1.76 -20.93 -23.08
N ILE A 624 -2.76 -20.07 -23.25
CA ILE A 624 -4.17 -20.49 -23.32
C ILE A 624 -4.76 -19.98 -24.64
N VAL A 625 -5.19 -20.92 -25.48
CA VAL A 625 -5.79 -20.61 -26.78
C VAL A 625 -7.31 -20.56 -26.64
N TYR A 626 -7.90 -19.44 -27.05
CA TYR A 626 -9.34 -19.22 -27.10
C TYR A 626 -9.82 -19.41 -28.53
N VAL A 627 -10.72 -20.35 -28.74
CA VAL A 627 -11.24 -20.68 -30.08
C VAL A 627 -12.76 -20.58 -30.09
N PRO A 628 -13.36 -19.75 -30.96
CA PRO A 628 -14.80 -19.70 -31.13
C PRO A 628 -15.38 -21.09 -31.42
N VAL A 629 -16.41 -21.48 -30.68
CA VAL A 629 -17.10 -22.77 -30.87
C VAL A 629 -18.11 -22.62 -32.01
N PRO A 630 -18.05 -23.43 -33.07
CA PRO A 630 -19.01 -23.35 -34.17
C PRO A 630 -20.36 -23.98 -33.79
N ASP A 631 -21.43 -23.56 -34.45
CA ASP A 631 -22.75 -24.19 -34.40
C ASP A 631 -22.78 -25.49 -35.24
N ALA A 632 -21.83 -26.40 -35.01
CA ALA A 632 -21.70 -27.67 -35.70
C ALA A 632 -21.15 -28.75 -34.75
N SER A 633 -21.46 -30.02 -35.04
CA SER A 633 -20.85 -31.15 -34.31
C SER A 633 -19.38 -31.31 -34.69
N VAL A 634 -18.51 -30.99 -33.74
CA VAL A 634 -17.04 -31.06 -33.88
C VAL A 634 -16.49 -32.37 -33.32
N THR A 635 -15.40 -32.87 -33.90
CA THR A 635 -14.73 -34.13 -33.51
C THR A 635 -13.28 -33.92 -33.08
N ALA A 636 -12.61 -32.88 -33.57
CA ALA A 636 -11.27 -32.49 -33.16
C ALA A 636 -11.02 -31.00 -33.42
N ILE A 637 -9.97 -30.44 -32.83
CA ILE A 637 -9.41 -29.14 -33.17
C ILE A 637 -7.93 -29.28 -33.53
N THR A 638 -7.52 -28.64 -34.61
CA THR A 638 -6.11 -28.51 -35.02
C THR A 638 -5.65 -27.08 -34.83
N ILE A 639 -4.53 -26.92 -34.13
CA ILE A 639 -3.87 -25.65 -33.86
C ILE A 639 -2.49 -25.73 -34.54
N PRO A 640 -2.25 -25.02 -35.65
CA PRO A 640 -0.99 -25.02 -36.37
C PRO A 640 0.20 -24.70 -35.45
N GLY A 641 1.28 -25.47 -35.58
CA GLY A 641 2.46 -25.35 -34.74
C GLY A 641 2.40 -26.11 -33.41
N TYR A 642 1.21 -26.50 -32.93
CA TYR A 642 1.06 -27.22 -31.67
C TYR A 642 0.50 -28.64 -31.83
N GLY A 643 -0.51 -28.85 -32.67
CA GLY A 643 -1.03 -30.19 -32.98
C GLY A 643 -2.55 -30.27 -33.03
N THR A 644 -3.07 -31.49 -32.92
CA THR A 644 -4.51 -31.80 -32.99
C THR A 644 -4.98 -32.43 -31.68
N LEU A 645 -6.11 -31.94 -31.17
CA LEU A 645 -6.76 -32.42 -29.95
C LEU A 645 -8.17 -32.93 -30.28
N ALA A 646 -8.46 -34.19 -29.99
CA ALA A 646 -9.80 -34.74 -30.18
C ALA A 646 -10.79 -34.09 -29.19
N VAL A 647 -12.02 -33.82 -29.64
CA VAL A 647 -13.07 -33.23 -28.80
C VAL A 647 -13.47 -34.22 -27.70
N ARG A 648 -13.83 -33.68 -26.52
CA ARG A 648 -14.22 -34.45 -25.32
C ARG A 648 -15.42 -35.35 -25.54
#